data_AF-A0A5P8FJI4-F1
#
_entry.id   AF-A0A5P8FJI4-F1
#
_cell.length_a   1.000
_cell.length_b   1.000
_cell.length_c   1.000
_cell.angle_alpha   90.00
_cell.angle_beta   90.00
_cell.angle_gamma   90.00
#
_symmetry.space_group_name_H-M   'P 1'
#
loop_
_entity.id
_entity.type
_entity.pdbx_description
1 polymer ?
#
loop_
_entity_poly.entity_id
_entity_poly.type
_entity_poly.pdbx_seq_one_letter_code
_entity_poly.pdbx_strand_id
1 'polypeptide(L)'
;MTRHPRRGLTTSAAVAASAALVFAMAVDGASAAPSAPPSPSTPTGVPAAGDEHAHDLLPDVDNRKGSAKPSSAQRSAGKGLSAKSATARSATSEPVVTWNRFGSVDTVTPTSASSPLATGLGSDPVDAARAYLEDNATAFGLTSADISAMEHVTTNEVGKSSVVMLRQVIDGVPAGIDGMVVVAVDKGSVRYVSSTLAPVDGATGARKAAALTPEEALDKAAEDVGADAKGIKRAGSAQRSSGKGWTDMTASGLHGTQQAKLVAVPVPGEDARQAYQVVVREDQDSGYSVYVDAQSGETIAREALVDFDSDNPRWKVFTGTPSGVEGAPDTRVEWCWTAAAGCAETVANPASPLAWDVDPATKLSTTTTSGNNTFAGERWLGTGPVTPAALRGDRSYVYSWTNQWANSKCDPASYTSAARNDIDAATANLFGMHNRMHDWAYNLGFTEKAWNFQRDNYGKGGIGNDPTLGYSQSGALRGDRNNANFGTPPDGVSGYSNMYLWQPLAGAFYAPCVDGDYDMSVIGHEYGHGISNRMAGGPDMGLSGLQAGAMGESWSDLMATEYLQEWGYAPVGPKATPMGSFVTGNPDRGIRNYNFSDSPLNYSNVGYDLTGPQVHADGEIWSATQGDIRSAFIGRYGAGTAEEQKACASGTKAVNTCPGNRRWMQLVFDAWLLMPSGSVSMIDARNAMLAADLLRFGGANQDLLWDGFAGRGMGDGASSRNAADSDPIPSFRSPYSRSATLTAAPTDEDGRPVPGTKVYVGEYTARSTPVADTDPATALPATFEIGAGERTYTVTAPGKAQTRVTFSAKAGQTRNMPVKLIDNLSDTTAGATITGEGTAVQAMADGDEGTTGTTVTTPTAAQRSFTIDLVGGRQQVRKVQVSALPQPGVAGRFQNVRQFTISTCDAKGRVTCSQDADFSEAYTSPADAFPGDAPRPVAPELKMRTFEIPRTPATHVKVELVTNQCSGGPAFQGEQDNDPNNATDCTTAYSGAAKMAVTEVQVLRR
;
A
#
# COMPACT_ATOMS: atom_id res chain seq x y z
N MET A 1 49.26 56.19 -28.20
CA MET A 1 48.65 56.42 -26.86
C MET A 1 47.83 55.19 -26.52
N THR A 2 48.51 54.09 -26.19
CA THR A 2 48.89 53.59 -24.85
C THR A 2 47.88 52.56 -24.32
N ARG A 3 47.96 51.34 -24.85
CA ARG A 3 48.30 50.12 -24.09
C ARG A 3 48.49 48.93 -25.05
N HIS A 4 49.64 48.29 -24.91
CA HIS A 4 50.10 47.04 -25.51
C HIS A 4 50.52 46.13 -24.33
N PRO A 5 50.76 44.81 -24.49
CA PRO A 5 50.00 43.84 -25.29
C PRO A 5 49.98 42.38 -24.71
N ARG A 6 49.14 41.51 -25.34
CA ARG A 6 49.37 40.07 -25.75
C ARG A 6 49.75 39.03 -24.67
N ARG A 7 49.30 37.76 -24.69
CA ARG A 7 49.00 36.71 -25.72
C ARG A 7 47.96 35.74 -25.08
N GLY A 8 47.11 34.95 -25.73
CA GLY A 8 47.06 34.37 -27.07
C GLY A 8 46.89 32.84 -26.97
N LEU A 9 46.07 32.25 -27.87
CA LEU A 9 45.78 30.82 -28.16
C LEU A 9 44.62 30.16 -27.38
N THR A 10 43.77 29.28 -27.93
CA THR A 10 43.09 29.06 -29.24
C THR A 10 42.18 27.83 -29.05
N THR A 11 40.93 27.96 -29.52
CA THR A 11 39.99 26.94 -30.04
C THR A 11 40.31 25.44 -29.92
N SER A 12 39.34 24.65 -29.40
CA SER A 12 38.58 23.64 -30.18
C SER A 12 37.42 22.98 -29.40
N ALA A 13 36.26 22.98 -30.07
CA ALA A 13 35.24 21.92 -30.21
C ALA A 13 34.53 21.25 -29.01
N ALA A 14 33.22 21.55 -28.95
CA ALA A 14 32.07 20.64 -28.90
C ALA A 14 32.02 19.52 -27.84
N VAL A 15 31.21 19.78 -26.80
CA VAL A 15 30.55 18.75 -25.98
C VAL A 15 29.05 18.88 -26.22
N ALA A 16 28.43 17.82 -26.74
CA ALA A 16 26.99 17.64 -26.79
C ALA A 16 26.60 16.67 -25.67
N ALA A 17 25.76 17.13 -24.75
CA ALA A 17 25.08 16.31 -23.76
C ALA A 17 23.65 16.86 -23.58
N SER A 18 22.65 16.07 -23.96
CA SER A 18 21.22 16.32 -23.77
C SER A 18 20.83 15.65 -22.44
N ALA A 19 20.43 16.36 -21.38
CA ALA A 19 19.22 17.18 -21.14
C ALA A 19 18.00 16.35 -20.68
N ALA A 20 17.83 16.29 -19.35
CA ALA A 20 16.57 16.06 -18.64
C ALA A 20 15.72 17.34 -18.72
N LEU A 21 14.40 17.20 -18.92
CA LEU A 21 13.47 18.33 -18.96
C LEU A 21 12.74 18.51 -17.62
N VAL A 22 12.95 19.67 -17.01
CA VAL A 22 12.15 20.29 -15.95
C VAL A 22 11.50 21.53 -16.59
N PHE A 23 10.19 21.70 -16.50
CA PHE A 23 9.51 22.92 -16.95
C PHE A 23 9.16 23.80 -15.75
N ALA A 24 9.78 24.98 -15.69
CA ALA A 24 9.34 26.12 -14.90
C ALA A 24 8.93 27.23 -15.90
N MET A 25 7.70 27.74 -15.79
CA MET A 25 7.20 28.84 -16.62
C MET A 25 7.58 30.19 -16.02
N ALA A 26 8.07 31.11 -16.86
CA ALA A 26 8.19 32.53 -16.57
C ALA A 26 7.35 33.35 -17.56
N VAL A 27 6.77 34.42 -17.03
CA VAL A 27 5.72 35.28 -17.58
C VAL A 27 6.33 36.51 -18.23
N ASP A 28 5.80 36.91 -19.40
CA ASP A 28 5.62 38.28 -19.91
C ASP A 28 5.09 38.15 -21.36
N GLY A 29 4.06 38.83 -21.88
CA GLY A 29 3.44 40.10 -21.50
C GLY A 29 3.35 40.98 -22.75
N ALA A 30 2.29 40.84 -23.57
CA ALA A 30 1.89 41.88 -24.53
C ALA A 30 0.42 41.74 -24.97
N SER A 31 -0.28 42.87 -24.83
CA SER A 31 -1.70 43.19 -24.92
C SER A 31 -2.40 43.05 -26.28
N ALA A 32 -3.68 42.67 -26.24
CA ALA A 32 -4.74 43.25 -27.08
C ALA A 32 -6.05 43.37 -26.27
N ALA A 33 -6.74 44.51 -26.40
CA ALA A 33 -7.89 44.94 -25.58
C ALA A 33 -9.26 44.63 -26.25
N PRO A 34 -10.42 45.01 -25.68
CA PRO A 34 -11.42 44.08 -25.16
C PRO A 34 -12.69 43.98 -26.03
N SER A 35 -13.35 42.81 -26.02
CA SER A 35 -14.73 42.64 -26.48
C SER A 35 -15.63 42.18 -25.32
N ALA A 36 -16.86 42.70 -25.31
CA ALA A 36 -17.85 42.66 -24.23
C ALA A 36 -18.28 41.25 -23.78
N PRO A 37 -18.83 41.09 -22.54
CA PRO A 37 -19.12 39.78 -21.95
C PRO A 37 -20.40 39.15 -22.52
N PRO A 38 -20.41 37.83 -22.82
CA PRO A 38 -21.65 37.09 -23.04
C PRO A 38 -22.23 36.56 -21.71
N SER A 39 -23.56 36.63 -21.60
CA SER A 39 -24.40 36.16 -20.50
C SER A 39 -24.26 34.65 -20.19
N PRO A 40 -24.57 34.20 -18.96
CA PRO A 40 -24.44 32.80 -18.57
C PRO A 40 -25.50 31.93 -19.27
N SER A 41 -25.04 30.98 -20.10
CA SER A 41 -25.85 29.90 -20.63
C SER A 41 -25.72 28.66 -19.74
N THR A 42 -26.87 28.18 -19.28
CA THR A 42 -27.15 26.94 -18.54
C THR A 42 -26.48 25.71 -19.19
N PRO A 43 -25.99 24.72 -18.41
CA PRO A 43 -25.47 23.49 -18.97
C PRO A 43 -26.64 22.67 -19.52
N THR A 44 -26.65 22.47 -20.84
CA THR A 44 -27.53 21.50 -21.49
C THR A 44 -26.96 20.09 -21.30
N GLY A 45 -27.64 19.28 -20.49
CA GLY A 45 -27.34 17.87 -20.32
C GLY A 45 -27.40 17.12 -21.65
N VAL A 46 -26.44 16.23 -21.85
CA VAL A 46 -26.51 15.16 -22.84
C VAL A 46 -27.22 13.98 -22.18
N PRO A 47 -28.16 13.30 -22.86
CA PRO A 47 -29.16 12.45 -22.24
C PRO A 47 -28.60 11.08 -21.83
N ALA A 48 -29.18 10.51 -20.77
CA ALA A 48 -28.99 9.11 -20.43
C ALA A 48 -29.53 8.22 -21.57
N ALA A 49 -28.70 7.30 -22.04
CA ALA A 49 -29.05 6.23 -22.96
C ALA A 49 -28.13 5.05 -22.63
N GLY A 50 -28.58 3.86 -22.28
CA GLY A 50 -29.91 3.37 -21.94
C GLY A 50 -29.71 2.05 -21.19
N ASP A 51 -30.44 1.88 -20.10
CA ASP A 51 -30.48 0.67 -19.29
C ASP A 51 -31.38 -0.35 -19.97
N GLU A 52 -30.88 -1.56 -20.20
CA GLU A 52 -31.74 -2.71 -20.44
C GLU A 52 -31.32 -3.86 -19.51
N HIS A 53 -32.11 -3.97 -18.43
CA HIS A 53 -32.34 -5.15 -17.59
C HIS A 53 -31.29 -5.52 -16.54
N ALA A 54 -31.23 -4.73 -15.47
CA ALA A 54 -31.08 -5.19 -14.08
C ALA A 54 -32.04 -4.34 -13.22
N HIS A 55 -32.73 -4.93 -12.24
CA HIS A 55 -33.95 -4.41 -11.63
C HIS A 55 -33.73 -3.15 -10.75
N ASP A 56 -33.85 -1.96 -11.35
CA ASP A 56 -33.89 -0.68 -10.63
C ASP A 56 -35.29 -0.46 -10.05
N LEU A 57 -35.46 -0.64 -8.73
CA LEU A 57 -36.62 -0.07 -8.06
C LEU A 57 -36.56 1.45 -8.20
N LEU A 58 -37.69 2.08 -8.52
CA LEU A 58 -37.80 3.54 -8.51
C LEU A 58 -37.50 4.07 -7.10
N PRO A 59 -36.74 5.17 -6.97
CA PRO A 59 -36.40 5.73 -5.67
C PRO A 59 -37.66 6.18 -4.92
N ASP A 60 -37.56 6.18 -3.59
CA ASP A 60 -38.55 6.78 -2.70
C ASP A 60 -38.76 8.26 -3.05
N VAL A 61 -40.01 8.71 -2.95
CA VAL A 61 -40.39 10.10 -3.17
C VAL A 61 -41.18 10.58 -1.96
N ASP A 62 -40.80 11.74 -1.41
CA ASP A 62 -41.65 12.50 -0.50
C ASP A 62 -41.83 13.92 -1.05
N ASN A 63 -43.00 14.19 -1.63
CA ASN A 63 -43.32 15.50 -2.18
C ASN A 63 -43.75 16.51 -1.10
N ARG A 64 -43.81 16.11 0.18
CA ARG A 64 -44.11 16.99 1.33
C ARG A 64 -42.85 17.72 1.81
N LYS A 65 -42.22 18.49 0.91
CA LYS A 65 -40.88 19.12 1.11
C LYS A 65 -40.79 20.20 2.20
N GLY A 66 -41.88 20.51 2.90
CA GLY A 66 -41.93 21.54 3.94
C GLY A 66 -41.43 21.08 5.32
N SER A 67 -41.23 22.04 6.23
CA SER A 67 -41.11 21.79 7.67
C SER A 67 -41.83 22.89 8.45
N ALA A 68 -42.48 22.53 9.55
CA ALA A 68 -43.12 23.46 10.48
C ALA A 68 -42.33 23.55 11.78
N LYS A 69 -42.19 24.77 12.29
CA LYS A 69 -41.59 25.01 13.60
C LYS A 69 -42.67 24.90 14.68
N PRO A 70 -42.35 24.38 15.88
CA PRO A 70 -43.29 24.39 17.00
C PRO A 70 -43.74 25.82 17.31
N SER A 71 -44.97 26.00 17.78
CA SER A 71 -45.47 27.28 18.28
C SER A 71 -44.73 27.72 19.54
N SER A 72 -44.88 29.00 19.93
CA SER A 72 -44.36 29.50 21.21
C SER A 72 -44.98 28.77 22.41
N ALA A 73 -46.26 28.40 22.31
CA ALA A 73 -46.97 27.62 23.32
C ALA A 73 -46.40 26.20 23.42
N GLN A 74 -46.21 25.51 22.29
CA GLN A 74 -45.58 24.19 22.23
C GLN A 74 -44.16 24.21 22.81
N ARG A 75 -43.30 25.15 22.39
CA ARG A 75 -41.95 25.27 22.96
C ARG A 75 -41.95 25.52 24.47
N SER A 76 -42.90 26.31 24.96
CA SER A 76 -43.04 26.59 26.40
C SER A 76 -43.51 25.37 27.18
N ALA A 77 -44.50 24.63 26.65
CA ALA A 77 -44.96 23.37 27.21
C ALA A 77 -43.89 22.27 27.14
N GLY A 78 -43.07 22.24 26.08
CA GLY A 78 -41.93 21.34 25.94
C GLY A 78 -40.84 21.54 26.99
N LYS A 79 -40.62 22.77 27.46
CA LYS A 79 -39.79 23.03 28.66
C LYS A 79 -40.45 22.54 29.96
N GLY A 80 -41.76 22.39 29.98
CA GLY A 80 -42.51 21.80 31.10
C GLY A 80 -42.35 20.28 31.17
N LEU A 81 -42.20 19.61 30.02
CA LEU A 81 -41.83 18.20 29.91
C LEU A 81 -40.44 17.94 30.53
N SER A 82 -39.51 18.90 30.41
CA SER A 82 -38.21 18.81 31.07
C SER A 82 -38.24 19.12 32.58
N ALA A 83 -39.21 19.91 33.07
CA ALA A 83 -39.30 20.32 34.48
C ALA A 83 -40.04 19.32 35.40
N LYS A 84 -40.96 18.49 34.89
CA LYS A 84 -41.81 17.60 35.71
C LYS A 84 -41.10 16.36 36.29
N SER A 85 -39.82 16.12 35.96
CA SER A 85 -38.99 15.05 36.54
C SER A 85 -38.32 15.46 37.88
N ALA A 86 -38.40 16.75 38.26
CA ALA A 86 -37.71 17.30 39.43
C ALA A 86 -38.42 17.00 40.77
N THR A 87 -38.55 15.72 41.14
CA THR A 87 -38.66 15.35 42.57
C THR A 87 -37.29 15.22 43.23
N ALA A 88 -36.19 15.26 42.46
CA ALA A 88 -34.83 15.33 42.99
C ALA A 88 -34.27 16.76 42.87
N ARG A 89 -34.06 17.45 44.00
CA ARG A 89 -33.44 18.79 44.09
C ARG A 89 -31.94 18.84 43.68
N SER A 90 -31.48 17.98 42.78
CA SER A 90 -30.06 17.87 42.41
C SER A 90 -29.77 17.30 41.01
N ALA A 91 -30.74 17.25 40.08
CA ALA A 91 -30.45 16.84 38.71
C ALA A 91 -29.94 18.06 37.90
N THR A 92 -28.68 18.04 37.49
CA THR A 92 -28.04 19.08 36.65
C THR A 92 -28.31 18.91 35.16
N SER A 93 -29.24 18.04 34.76
CA SER A 93 -29.62 17.81 33.37
C SER A 93 -31.13 17.68 33.23
N GLU A 94 -31.68 18.34 32.21
CA GLU A 94 -33.09 18.35 31.81
C GLU A 94 -33.37 17.26 30.75
N PRO A 95 -34.54 16.59 30.75
CA PRO A 95 -34.96 15.69 29.68
C PRO A 95 -34.80 16.32 28.30
N VAL A 96 -34.25 15.58 27.34
CA VAL A 96 -34.05 16.08 25.98
C VAL A 96 -35.35 15.91 25.20
N VAL A 97 -35.93 17.03 24.80
CA VAL A 97 -37.11 17.09 23.91
C VAL A 97 -36.65 17.53 22.52
N THR A 98 -36.83 16.67 21.53
CA THR A 98 -36.66 17.04 20.11
C THR A 98 -38.01 17.35 19.47
N TRP A 99 -38.01 18.07 18.35
CA TRP A 99 -39.23 18.46 17.62
C TRP A 99 -39.20 17.85 16.22
N ASN A 100 -40.32 17.30 15.78
CA ASN A 100 -40.43 16.68 14.46
C ASN A 100 -40.68 17.73 13.39
N ARG A 101 -40.64 17.32 12.12
CA ARG A 101 -40.85 18.21 10.98
C ARG A 101 -42.24 18.87 10.93
N PHE A 102 -43.21 18.42 11.73
CA PHE A 102 -44.55 19.00 11.83
C PHE A 102 -44.65 20.04 12.94
N GLY A 103 -43.58 20.30 13.68
CA GLY A 103 -43.59 21.20 14.82
C GLY A 103 -44.27 20.60 16.06
N SER A 104 -44.41 19.28 16.13
CA SER A 104 -44.80 18.54 17.34
C SER A 104 -43.57 17.93 18.01
N VAL A 105 -43.73 17.33 19.18
CA VAL A 105 -42.68 16.59 19.87
C VAL A 105 -42.27 15.39 18.99
N ASP A 106 -40.96 15.23 18.80
CA ASP A 106 -40.37 14.07 18.12
C ASP A 106 -40.01 13.00 19.15
N THR A 107 -39.01 13.26 20.00
CA THR A 107 -38.65 12.35 21.09
C THR A 107 -38.61 13.06 22.43
N VAL A 108 -38.95 12.32 23.48
CA VAL A 108 -38.69 12.70 24.88
C VAL A 108 -37.88 11.58 25.51
N THR A 109 -36.63 11.89 25.87
CA THR A 109 -35.72 10.93 26.50
C THR A 109 -35.43 11.31 27.95
N PRO A 110 -35.36 10.32 28.87
CA PRO A 110 -35.06 10.58 30.26
C PRO A 110 -33.58 10.96 30.45
N THR A 111 -33.27 11.71 31.51
CA THR A 111 -31.91 12.18 31.82
C THR A 111 -31.02 11.11 32.43
N SER A 112 -31.61 10.03 32.94
CA SER A 112 -30.92 8.83 33.42
C SER A 112 -31.87 7.63 33.38
N ALA A 113 -31.30 6.42 33.36
CA ALA A 113 -32.08 5.17 33.34
C ALA A 113 -33.03 5.00 34.55
N SER A 114 -32.80 5.72 35.65
CA SER A 114 -33.61 5.66 36.86
C SER A 114 -34.73 6.70 36.96
N SER A 115 -34.79 7.68 36.05
CA SER A 115 -35.75 8.80 36.13
C SER A 115 -36.86 8.65 35.08
N PRO A 116 -38.10 8.28 35.46
CA PRO A 116 -39.23 8.32 34.53
C PRO A 116 -39.54 9.74 34.05
N LEU A 117 -40.17 9.83 32.87
CA LEU A 117 -40.74 11.06 32.31
C LEU A 117 -42.02 11.49 33.06
N ALA A 118 -42.81 10.51 33.50
CA ALA A 118 -43.98 10.70 34.35
C ALA A 118 -44.26 9.44 35.17
N THR A 119 -44.96 9.59 36.30
CA THR A 119 -45.31 8.48 37.21
C THR A 119 -46.74 8.63 37.72
N GLY A 120 -47.36 7.53 38.16
CA GLY A 120 -48.69 7.57 38.78
C GLY A 120 -49.84 7.59 37.79
N LEU A 121 -49.61 7.14 36.55
CA LEU A 121 -50.57 7.21 35.43
C LEU A 121 -51.53 6.01 35.36
N GLY A 122 -51.59 5.16 36.40
CA GLY A 122 -52.43 3.95 36.43
C GLY A 122 -51.72 2.70 35.91
N SER A 123 -52.34 1.53 36.09
CA SER A 123 -51.73 0.23 35.77
C SER A 123 -52.01 -0.26 34.35
N ASP A 124 -53.05 0.24 33.69
CA ASP A 124 -53.31 -0.07 32.29
C ASP A 124 -52.35 0.74 31.40
N PRO A 125 -51.54 0.09 30.54
CA PRO A 125 -50.51 0.79 29.79
C PRO A 125 -51.09 1.72 28.71
N VAL A 126 -52.25 1.40 28.12
CA VAL A 126 -52.88 2.24 27.10
C VAL A 126 -53.46 3.49 27.71
N ASP A 127 -54.17 3.34 28.83
CA ASP A 127 -54.70 4.48 29.59
C ASP A 127 -53.55 5.36 30.11
N ALA A 128 -52.46 4.76 30.61
CA ALA A 128 -51.29 5.50 31.05
C ALA A 128 -50.60 6.29 29.91
N ALA A 129 -50.53 5.70 28.72
CA ALA A 129 -50.00 6.37 27.53
C ALA A 129 -50.88 7.56 27.11
N ARG A 130 -52.22 7.38 27.09
CA ARG A 130 -53.16 8.46 26.78
C ARG A 130 -53.12 9.57 27.82
N ALA A 131 -53.11 9.22 29.10
CA ALA A 131 -52.99 10.19 30.20
C ALA A 131 -51.71 11.02 30.09
N TYR A 132 -50.58 10.40 29.74
CA TYR A 132 -49.33 11.13 29.48
C TYR A 132 -49.45 12.11 28.31
N LEU A 133 -50.10 11.72 27.21
CA LEU A 133 -50.32 12.60 26.07
C LEU A 133 -51.27 13.74 26.44
N GLU A 134 -52.32 13.48 27.23
CA GLU A 134 -53.28 14.49 27.68
C GLU A 134 -52.62 15.52 28.60
N ASP A 135 -51.82 15.06 29.56
CA ASP A 135 -51.05 15.92 30.49
C ASP A 135 -50.04 16.83 29.78
N ASN A 136 -49.70 16.50 28.53
CA ASN A 136 -48.72 17.20 27.71
C ASN A 136 -49.27 17.61 26.34
N ALA A 137 -50.60 17.66 26.19
CA ALA A 137 -51.27 17.80 24.89
C ALA A 137 -50.83 19.07 24.13
N THR A 138 -50.63 20.17 24.86
CA THR A 138 -50.09 21.43 24.30
C THR A 138 -48.68 21.29 23.71
N ALA A 139 -47.82 20.43 24.25
CA ALA A 139 -46.49 20.20 23.67
C ALA A 139 -46.61 19.41 22.35
N PHE A 140 -47.51 18.43 22.30
CA PHE A 140 -47.78 17.66 21.07
C PHE A 140 -48.64 18.41 20.04
N GLY A 141 -49.22 19.57 20.41
CA GLY A 141 -50.12 20.33 19.55
C GLY A 141 -51.45 19.62 19.29
N LEU A 142 -51.94 18.90 20.30
CA LEU A 142 -53.17 18.11 20.26
C LEU A 142 -54.15 18.58 21.33
N THR A 143 -55.42 18.26 21.13
CA THR A 143 -56.47 18.36 22.15
C THR A 143 -56.74 16.99 22.79
N SER A 144 -57.42 16.97 23.94
CA SER A 144 -57.88 15.72 24.56
C SER A 144 -58.83 14.94 23.64
N ALA A 145 -59.61 15.64 22.80
CA ALA A 145 -60.48 15.00 21.82
C ALA A 145 -59.65 14.24 20.77
N ASP A 146 -58.57 14.84 20.26
CA ASP A 146 -57.67 14.21 19.29
C ASP A 146 -57.02 12.97 19.89
N ILE A 147 -56.53 13.07 21.13
CA ILE A 147 -55.89 11.97 21.84
C ILE A 147 -56.91 10.84 22.09
N SER A 148 -58.14 11.15 22.49
CA SER A 148 -59.19 10.15 22.70
C SER A 148 -59.58 9.43 21.39
N ALA A 149 -59.55 10.15 20.26
CA ALA A 149 -59.87 9.61 18.95
C ALA A 149 -58.74 8.76 18.35
N MET A 150 -57.52 8.84 18.88
CA MET A 150 -56.40 8.04 18.38
C MET A 150 -56.72 6.55 18.46
N GLU A 151 -56.42 5.84 17.38
CA GLU A 151 -56.54 4.39 17.31
C GLU A 151 -55.42 3.74 18.10
N HIS A 152 -55.78 2.75 18.93
CA HIS A 152 -54.80 1.86 19.53
C HIS A 152 -54.36 0.83 18.49
N VAL A 153 -53.09 0.91 18.08
CA VAL A 153 -52.54 0.02 17.05
C VAL A 153 -52.04 -1.27 17.68
N THR A 154 -51.21 -1.17 18.71
CA THR A 154 -50.72 -2.33 19.46
C THR A 154 -50.20 -1.95 20.84
N THR A 155 -50.13 -2.95 21.72
CA THR A 155 -49.32 -2.93 22.93
C THR A 155 -48.41 -4.15 22.90
N ASN A 156 -47.10 -3.93 22.85
CA ASN A 156 -46.09 -4.99 22.86
C ASN A 156 -45.26 -4.92 24.15
N GLU A 157 -44.75 -6.06 24.62
CA GLU A 157 -43.85 -6.09 25.79
C GLU A 157 -42.39 -6.02 25.34
N VAL A 158 -41.62 -5.07 25.90
CA VAL A 158 -40.17 -4.96 25.71
C VAL A 158 -39.49 -4.92 27.08
N GLY A 159 -38.87 -6.04 27.45
CA GLY A 159 -38.30 -6.22 28.79
C GLY A 159 -39.40 -6.24 29.87
N LYS A 160 -39.45 -5.19 30.70
CA LYS A 160 -40.46 -5.03 31.77
C LYS A 160 -41.49 -3.93 31.46
N SER A 161 -41.41 -3.33 30.27
CA SER A 161 -42.23 -2.19 29.87
C SER A 161 -43.20 -2.61 28.77
N SER A 162 -44.43 -2.12 28.87
CA SER A 162 -45.40 -2.16 27.78
C SER A 162 -45.14 -0.98 26.84
N VAL A 163 -44.90 -1.27 25.56
CA VAL A 163 -44.71 -0.30 24.49
C VAL A 163 -46.04 -0.13 23.77
N VAL A 164 -46.71 1.00 24.03
CA VAL A 164 -48.02 1.33 23.45
C VAL A 164 -47.82 2.16 22.21
N MET A 165 -48.46 1.75 21.12
CA MET A 165 -48.46 2.47 19.86
C MET A 165 -49.86 2.99 19.56
N LEU A 166 -49.98 4.31 19.41
CA LEU A 166 -51.23 4.99 19.04
C LEU A 166 -51.06 5.68 17.69
N ARG A 167 -52.14 5.71 16.91
CA ARG A 167 -52.22 6.34 15.60
C ARG A 167 -53.21 7.49 15.60
N GLN A 168 -52.82 8.63 15.04
CA GLN A 168 -53.73 9.76 14.83
C GLN A 168 -54.88 9.36 13.92
N VAL A 169 -56.08 9.79 14.31
CA VAL A 169 -57.26 9.78 13.47
C VAL A 169 -57.59 11.23 13.20
N ILE A 170 -57.43 11.65 11.94
CA ILE A 170 -57.64 13.03 11.51
C ILE A 170 -58.94 13.05 10.70
N ASP A 171 -59.93 13.77 11.19
CA ASP A 171 -61.29 13.83 10.61
C ASP A 171 -61.93 12.46 10.36
N GLY A 172 -61.74 11.53 11.31
CA GLY A 172 -62.28 10.18 11.22
C GLY A 172 -61.50 9.23 10.30
N VAL A 173 -60.41 9.69 9.67
CA VAL A 173 -59.53 8.88 8.83
C VAL A 173 -58.20 8.63 9.55
N PRO A 174 -57.78 7.37 9.76
CA PRO A 174 -56.48 7.06 10.34
C PRO A 174 -55.31 7.55 9.47
N ALA A 175 -54.22 7.99 10.11
CA ALA A 175 -53.01 8.37 9.40
C ALA A 175 -52.39 7.18 8.64
N GLY A 176 -51.89 7.42 7.42
CA GLY A 176 -51.30 6.37 6.56
C GLY A 176 -49.78 6.35 6.58
N ILE A 177 -49.18 7.53 6.57
CA ILE A 177 -47.74 7.78 6.70
C ILE A 177 -47.58 8.90 7.72
N ASP A 178 -46.62 8.78 8.63
CA ASP A 178 -46.52 9.60 9.86
C ASP A 178 -47.79 9.50 10.75
N GLY A 179 -47.93 10.39 11.75
CA GLY A 179 -49.11 10.42 12.64
C GLY A 179 -49.11 9.34 13.72
N MET A 180 -47.95 8.81 14.08
CA MET A 180 -47.79 7.75 15.07
C MET A 180 -47.14 8.26 16.36
N VAL A 181 -47.47 7.64 17.49
CA VAL A 181 -46.74 7.84 18.75
C VAL A 181 -46.53 6.51 19.45
N VAL A 182 -45.32 6.35 19.97
CA VAL A 182 -44.91 5.21 20.79
C VAL A 182 -44.60 5.71 22.18
N VAL A 183 -45.23 5.10 23.19
CA VAL A 183 -45.05 5.42 24.60
C VAL A 183 -44.63 4.15 25.35
N ALA A 184 -43.44 4.16 25.94
CA ALA A 184 -42.97 3.05 26.78
C ALA A 184 -43.41 3.27 28.24
N VAL A 185 -44.24 2.37 28.74
CA VAL A 185 -44.84 2.41 30.09
C VAL A 185 -44.33 1.26 30.93
N ASP A 186 -43.71 1.56 32.08
CA ASP A 186 -43.29 0.60 33.10
C ASP A 186 -44.08 0.85 34.39
N LYS A 187 -45.03 -0.03 34.70
CA LYS A 187 -45.86 0.01 35.92
C LYS A 187 -46.46 1.39 36.20
N GLY A 188 -47.12 1.98 35.20
CA GLY A 188 -47.74 3.31 35.31
C GLY A 188 -46.76 4.49 35.29
N SER A 189 -45.52 4.26 34.88
CA SER A 189 -44.52 5.29 34.66
C SER A 189 -44.07 5.32 33.20
N VAL A 190 -44.11 6.49 32.56
CA VAL A 190 -43.62 6.65 31.19
C VAL A 190 -42.10 6.82 31.22
N ARG A 191 -41.40 6.04 30.39
CA ARG A 191 -39.93 5.99 30.33
C ARG A 191 -39.36 6.61 29.05
N TYR A 192 -40.12 6.56 27.97
CA TYR A 192 -39.68 7.01 26.65
C TYR A 192 -40.90 7.35 25.79
N VAL A 193 -40.79 8.40 24.98
CA VAL A 193 -41.78 8.73 23.95
C VAL A 193 -41.07 9.07 22.65
N SER A 194 -41.56 8.53 21.54
CA SER A 194 -41.18 8.94 20.19
C SER A 194 -42.41 9.09 19.30
N SER A 195 -42.39 10.05 18.38
CA SER A 195 -43.60 10.54 17.76
C SER A 195 -43.38 11.20 16.40
N THR A 196 -44.22 10.82 15.43
CA THR A 196 -44.42 11.51 14.15
C THR A 196 -45.77 12.21 14.10
N LEU A 197 -46.34 12.57 15.26
CA LEU A 197 -47.62 13.27 15.36
C LEU A 197 -47.53 14.65 14.69
N ALA A 198 -48.60 15.04 14.00
CA ALA A 198 -48.75 16.40 13.51
C ALA A 198 -49.74 17.19 14.38
N PRO A 199 -49.48 18.47 14.67
CA PRO A 199 -50.45 19.32 15.34
C PRO A 199 -51.73 19.47 14.50
N VAL A 200 -52.89 19.50 15.16
CA VAL A 200 -54.21 19.67 14.51
C VAL A 200 -54.85 21.03 14.78
N ASP A 201 -54.22 21.85 15.65
CA ASP A 201 -54.66 23.19 16.03
C ASP A 201 -54.56 24.19 14.85
N GLY A 202 -55.61 24.23 14.02
CA GLY A 202 -55.74 25.16 12.89
C GLY A 202 -56.67 24.69 11.76
N ALA A 203 -57.13 23.44 11.79
CA ALA A 203 -57.95 22.84 10.75
C ALA A 203 -59.42 23.34 10.76
N THR A 204 -59.67 24.56 10.29
CA THR A 204 -61.04 25.02 9.97
C THR A 204 -61.29 25.15 8.46
N GLY A 205 -60.37 24.68 7.61
CA GLY A 205 -60.67 24.44 6.21
C GLY A 205 -61.60 23.23 6.09
N ALA A 206 -62.74 23.37 5.42
CA ALA A 206 -63.56 22.23 5.02
C ALA A 206 -62.72 21.36 4.07
N ARG A 207 -62.05 20.33 4.60
CA ARG A 207 -61.25 19.40 3.81
C ARG A 207 -62.20 18.67 2.87
N LYS A 208 -61.86 18.68 1.57
CA LYS A 208 -62.72 18.12 0.54
C LYS A 208 -62.74 16.59 0.68
N ALA A 209 -63.93 16.01 0.63
CA ALA A 209 -64.08 14.56 0.61
C ALA A 209 -63.35 13.98 -0.61
N ALA A 210 -62.84 12.74 -0.47
CA ALA A 210 -62.24 11.99 -1.56
C ALA A 210 -63.09 12.05 -2.84
N ALA A 211 -62.49 12.52 -3.93
CA ALA A 211 -63.11 12.59 -5.25
C ALA A 211 -62.77 11.38 -6.12
N LEU A 212 -61.64 10.71 -5.83
CA LEU A 212 -61.19 9.50 -6.50
C LEU A 212 -61.73 8.24 -5.84
N THR A 213 -61.98 7.23 -6.67
CA THR A 213 -62.21 5.84 -6.25
C THR A 213 -60.87 5.12 -5.99
N PRO A 214 -60.86 4.01 -5.22
CA PRO A 214 -59.68 3.17 -5.06
C PRO A 214 -59.09 2.69 -6.41
N GLU A 215 -59.95 2.44 -7.40
CA GLU A 215 -59.56 2.02 -8.74
C GLU A 215 -58.81 3.12 -9.50
N GLU A 216 -59.30 4.36 -9.45
CA GLU A 216 -58.62 5.52 -10.05
C GLU A 216 -57.30 5.84 -9.33
N ALA A 217 -57.24 5.62 -8.01
CA ALA A 217 -56.00 5.76 -7.26
C ALA A 217 -54.96 4.68 -7.64
N LEU A 218 -55.39 3.44 -7.92
CA LEU A 218 -54.50 2.39 -8.43
C LEU A 218 -53.99 2.71 -9.83
N ASP A 219 -54.83 3.27 -10.69
CA ASP A 219 -54.42 3.73 -12.03
C ASP A 219 -53.32 4.79 -11.92
N LYS A 220 -53.50 5.79 -11.03
CA LYS A 220 -52.50 6.83 -10.76
C LYS A 220 -51.21 6.29 -10.13
N ALA A 221 -51.32 5.34 -9.20
CA ALA A 221 -50.16 4.71 -8.59
C ALA A 221 -49.37 3.86 -9.59
N ALA A 222 -50.05 3.15 -10.50
CA ALA A 222 -49.42 2.39 -11.57
C ALA A 222 -48.68 3.32 -12.55
N GLU A 223 -49.31 4.43 -12.95
CA GLU A 223 -48.67 5.47 -13.78
C GLU A 223 -47.41 6.03 -13.11
N ASP A 224 -47.46 6.29 -11.80
CA ASP A 224 -46.33 6.82 -11.01
C ASP A 224 -45.14 5.86 -10.94
N VAL A 225 -45.39 4.56 -10.92
CA VAL A 225 -44.33 3.53 -10.90
C VAL A 225 -43.89 3.08 -12.31
N GLY A 226 -44.54 3.58 -13.37
CA GLY A 226 -44.23 3.22 -14.75
C GLY A 226 -44.90 1.92 -15.24
N ALA A 227 -45.87 1.39 -14.48
CA ALA A 227 -46.62 0.21 -14.84
C ALA A 227 -47.83 0.52 -15.74
N ASP A 228 -48.03 -0.29 -16.78
CA ASP A 228 -49.18 -0.20 -17.70
C ASP A 228 -50.36 -1.05 -17.18
N ALA A 229 -51.00 -0.60 -16.10
CA ALA A 229 -52.14 -1.29 -15.50
C ALA A 229 -53.40 -1.17 -16.36
N LYS A 230 -53.97 -2.31 -16.76
CA LYS A 230 -55.20 -2.38 -17.57
C LYS A 230 -56.28 -3.21 -16.90
N GLY A 231 -57.53 -2.80 -17.10
CA GLY A 231 -58.71 -3.56 -16.68
C GLY A 231 -58.80 -3.75 -15.16
N ILE A 232 -58.47 -2.70 -14.39
CA ILE A 232 -58.55 -2.68 -12.92
C ILE A 232 -59.95 -3.10 -12.46
N LYS A 233 -60.00 -4.13 -11.61
CA LYS A 233 -61.24 -4.68 -11.03
C LYS A 233 -61.02 -5.02 -9.56
N ARG A 234 -62.06 -4.86 -8.74
CA ARG A 234 -62.05 -5.36 -7.36
C ARG A 234 -61.93 -6.88 -7.34
N ALA A 235 -61.10 -7.39 -6.44
CA ALA A 235 -60.88 -8.81 -6.26
C ALA A 235 -62.16 -9.52 -5.78
N GLY A 236 -62.35 -10.77 -6.23
CA GLY A 236 -63.48 -11.62 -5.82
C GLY A 236 -63.42 -11.96 -4.32
N SER A 237 -64.53 -12.43 -3.74
CA SER A 237 -64.63 -12.71 -2.30
C SER A 237 -63.58 -13.69 -1.76
N ALA A 238 -63.06 -14.58 -2.60
CA ALA A 238 -62.03 -15.57 -2.24
C ALA A 238 -60.59 -14.99 -2.19
N GLN A 239 -60.37 -13.78 -2.70
CA GLN A 239 -59.04 -13.14 -2.80
C GLN A 239 -58.92 -11.90 -1.88
N ARG A 240 -59.93 -11.65 -1.04
CA ARG A 240 -59.93 -10.51 -0.11
C ARG A 240 -59.10 -10.80 1.13
N SER A 241 -58.19 -9.90 1.45
CA SER A 241 -57.48 -9.84 2.72
C SER A 241 -58.47 -9.56 3.86
N SER A 242 -58.17 -10.06 5.07
CA SER A 242 -58.99 -9.86 6.27
C SER A 242 -58.85 -8.44 6.88
N GLY A 243 -58.15 -7.53 6.20
CA GLY A 243 -57.80 -6.20 6.70
C GLY A 243 -58.98 -5.23 6.69
N LYS A 244 -59.28 -4.62 7.85
CA LYS A 244 -60.30 -3.56 7.94
C LYS A 244 -59.89 -2.34 7.10
N GLY A 245 -60.71 -2.02 6.10
CA GLY A 245 -60.63 -0.78 5.31
C GLY A 245 -59.77 -0.83 4.04
N TRP A 246 -59.22 -1.99 3.66
CA TRP A 246 -58.51 -2.18 2.40
C TRP A 246 -59.46 -2.61 1.28
N THR A 247 -59.24 -2.08 0.08
CA THR A 247 -59.88 -2.51 -1.17
C THR A 247 -58.87 -3.29 -1.99
N ASP A 248 -59.08 -4.60 -2.12
CA ASP A 248 -58.22 -5.48 -2.93
C ASP A 248 -58.65 -5.45 -4.39
N MET A 249 -57.67 -5.36 -5.30
CA MET A 249 -57.87 -5.19 -6.73
C MET A 249 -56.91 -6.05 -7.54
N THR A 250 -57.27 -6.32 -8.78
CA THR A 250 -56.43 -6.99 -9.79
C THR A 250 -56.44 -6.16 -11.07
N ALA A 251 -55.30 -6.08 -11.74
CA ALA A 251 -55.17 -5.47 -13.06
C ALA A 251 -54.20 -6.31 -13.91
N SER A 252 -54.41 -6.39 -15.21
CA SER A 252 -53.38 -6.92 -16.12
C SER A 252 -52.24 -5.92 -16.22
N GLY A 253 -50.99 -6.39 -16.25
CA GLY A 253 -49.80 -5.54 -16.21
C GLY A 253 -49.23 -5.33 -14.79
N LEU A 254 -49.91 -5.85 -13.75
CA LEU A 254 -49.43 -5.85 -12.37
C LEU A 254 -49.39 -7.29 -11.82
N HIS A 255 -48.49 -7.54 -10.88
CA HIS A 255 -48.29 -8.86 -10.30
C HIS A 255 -49.12 -9.06 -9.02
N GLY A 256 -49.99 -10.08 -9.06
CA GLY A 256 -50.78 -10.46 -7.89
C GLY A 256 -51.89 -9.47 -7.54
N THR A 257 -52.28 -9.45 -6.26
CA THR A 257 -53.34 -8.58 -5.74
C THR A 257 -52.75 -7.25 -5.28
N GLN A 258 -53.37 -6.17 -5.71
CA GLN A 258 -53.05 -4.79 -5.35
C GLN A 258 -54.01 -4.34 -4.25
N GLN A 259 -53.61 -3.40 -3.40
CA GLN A 259 -54.45 -2.96 -2.27
C GLN A 259 -54.51 -1.43 -2.21
N ALA A 260 -55.69 -0.87 -1.94
CA ALA A 260 -55.83 0.57 -1.69
C ALA A 260 -56.66 0.85 -0.43
N LYS A 261 -56.23 1.81 0.38
CA LYS A 261 -56.94 2.24 1.60
C LYS A 261 -56.92 3.76 1.72
N LEU A 262 -58.07 4.34 2.05
CA LEU A 262 -58.16 5.77 2.35
C LEU A 262 -57.47 6.05 3.70
N VAL A 263 -56.54 7.00 3.70
CA VAL A 263 -55.71 7.41 4.82
C VAL A 263 -55.63 8.93 4.91
N ALA A 264 -55.34 9.44 6.10
CA ALA A 264 -54.92 10.82 6.29
C ALA A 264 -53.40 10.91 6.16
N VAL A 265 -52.89 11.93 5.47
CA VAL A 265 -51.46 12.18 5.30
C VAL A 265 -51.15 13.56 5.88
N PRO A 266 -50.49 13.64 7.05
CA PRO A 266 -50.01 14.90 7.57
C PRO A 266 -49.02 15.58 6.62
N VAL A 267 -49.17 16.89 6.45
CA VAL A 267 -48.29 17.73 5.62
C VAL A 267 -47.66 18.82 6.49
N PRO A 268 -46.33 18.98 6.51
CA PRO A 268 -45.69 19.97 7.36
C PRO A 268 -46.15 21.41 7.07
N GLY A 269 -46.77 22.05 8.06
CA GLY A 269 -47.19 23.46 7.97
C GLY A 269 -48.47 23.70 7.17
N GLU A 270 -49.14 22.64 6.73
CA GLU A 270 -50.40 22.68 5.98
C GLU A 270 -51.45 21.78 6.63
N ASP A 271 -52.69 21.85 6.13
CA ASP A 271 -53.73 20.89 6.49
C ASP A 271 -53.37 19.47 6.01
N ALA A 272 -53.67 18.46 6.84
CA ALA A 272 -53.54 17.07 6.43
C ALA A 272 -54.42 16.78 5.21
N ARG A 273 -53.91 15.96 4.29
CA ARG A 273 -54.61 15.57 3.06
C ARG A 273 -55.26 14.21 3.22
N GLN A 274 -56.42 13.99 2.60
CA GLN A 274 -56.94 12.63 2.40
C GLN A 274 -56.24 12.04 1.17
N ALA A 275 -55.71 10.84 1.31
CA ALA A 275 -54.99 10.13 0.25
C ALA A 275 -55.41 8.66 0.23
N TYR A 276 -55.21 7.97 -0.88
CA TYR A 276 -55.18 6.52 -0.91
C TYR A 276 -53.75 6.04 -0.74
N GLN A 277 -53.49 5.23 0.28
CA GLN A 277 -52.31 4.37 0.33
C GLN A 277 -52.57 3.20 -0.61
N VAL A 278 -51.81 3.11 -1.70
CA VAL A 278 -51.92 2.08 -2.72
C VAL A 278 -50.67 1.22 -2.69
N VAL A 279 -50.83 -0.07 -2.41
CA VAL A 279 -49.79 -1.08 -2.58
C VAL A 279 -49.88 -1.59 -4.01
N VAL A 280 -48.84 -1.30 -4.80
CA VAL A 280 -48.70 -1.71 -6.20
C VAL A 280 -47.48 -2.63 -6.37
N ARG A 281 -47.62 -3.70 -7.14
CA ARG A 281 -46.58 -4.68 -7.43
C ARG A 281 -46.49 -4.89 -8.93
N GLU A 282 -45.34 -4.63 -9.50
CA GLU A 282 -45.12 -4.76 -10.95
C GLU A 282 -44.75 -6.20 -11.31
N ASP A 283 -43.90 -6.84 -10.50
CA ASP A 283 -43.46 -8.23 -10.66
C ASP A 283 -43.29 -8.99 -9.31
N GLN A 284 -42.52 -10.09 -9.32
CA GLN A 284 -42.26 -10.92 -8.13
C GLN A 284 -41.27 -10.28 -7.15
N ASP A 285 -40.36 -9.46 -7.65
CA ASP A 285 -39.21 -8.85 -6.97
C ASP A 285 -39.34 -7.32 -6.86
N SER A 286 -40.49 -6.75 -7.26
CA SER A 286 -40.79 -5.31 -7.15
C SER A 286 -42.15 -5.00 -6.53
N GLY A 287 -42.20 -3.94 -5.72
CA GLY A 287 -43.43 -3.43 -5.14
C GLY A 287 -43.23 -2.10 -4.40
N TYR A 288 -44.29 -1.29 -4.35
CA TYR A 288 -44.28 0.06 -3.79
C TYR A 288 -45.55 0.34 -2.98
N SER A 289 -45.44 1.18 -1.96
CA SER A 289 -46.56 1.88 -1.33
C SER A 289 -46.59 3.31 -1.83
N VAL A 290 -47.61 3.66 -2.61
CA VAL A 290 -47.80 4.98 -3.20
C VAL A 290 -48.97 5.68 -2.51
N TYR A 291 -48.76 6.89 -2.02
CA TYR A 291 -49.79 7.70 -1.37
C TYR A 291 -50.33 8.71 -2.37
N VAL A 292 -51.48 8.41 -2.97
CA VAL A 292 -52.11 9.23 -4.02
C VAL A 292 -53.13 10.17 -3.39
N ASP A 293 -53.00 11.48 -3.62
CA ASP A 293 -53.96 12.48 -3.14
C ASP A 293 -55.38 12.13 -3.63
N ALA A 294 -56.32 11.97 -2.69
CA ALA A 294 -57.65 11.44 -2.98
C ALA A 294 -58.54 12.43 -3.75
N GLN A 295 -58.06 13.65 -4.02
CA GLN A 295 -58.77 14.67 -4.77
C GLN A 295 -58.10 15.00 -6.10
N SER A 296 -56.77 15.18 -6.14
CA SER A 296 -56.04 15.56 -7.35
C SER A 296 -55.46 14.38 -8.13
N GLY A 297 -55.23 13.24 -7.47
CA GLY A 297 -54.49 12.12 -8.05
C GLY A 297 -52.98 12.29 -8.07
N GLU A 298 -52.45 13.34 -7.44
CA GLU A 298 -51.01 13.57 -7.33
C GLU A 298 -50.36 12.59 -6.35
N THR A 299 -49.17 12.09 -6.69
CA THR A 299 -48.33 11.31 -5.76
C THR A 299 -47.81 12.21 -4.64
N ILE A 300 -48.29 11.99 -3.42
CA ILE A 300 -47.81 12.67 -2.22
C ILE A 300 -46.48 12.06 -1.75
N ALA A 301 -46.42 10.73 -1.72
CA ALA A 301 -45.22 9.98 -1.37
C ALA A 301 -45.21 8.59 -2.04
N ARG A 302 -44.02 7.99 -2.18
CA ARG A 302 -43.81 6.62 -2.64
C ARG A 302 -42.69 5.99 -1.81
N GLU A 303 -42.92 4.77 -1.34
CA GLU A 303 -41.98 3.93 -0.59
C GLU A 303 -41.79 2.60 -1.33
N ALA A 304 -40.56 2.19 -1.60
CA ALA A 304 -40.27 0.83 -2.06
C ALA A 304 -40.58 -0.19 -0.95
N LEU A 305 -41.21 -1.32 -1.29
CA LEU A 305 -41.61 -2.37 -0.34
C LEU A 305 -40.70 -3.61 -0.39
N VAL A 306 -39.71 -3.63 -1.29
CA VAL A 306 -38.75 -4.71 -1.44
C VAL A 306 -37.37 -4.19 -1.05
N ASP A 307 -36.84 -4.72 0.04
CA ASP A 307 -35.46 -4.53 0.46
C ASP A 307 -34.63 -5.72 -0.04
N PHE A 308 -33.57 -5.47 -0.80
CA PHE A 308 -32.63 -6.53 -1.19
C PHE A 308 -31.62 -6.80 -0.07
N ASP A 309 -31.28 -8.08 0.14
CA ASP A 309 -30.23 -8.59 1.04
C ASP A 309 -28.80 -8.27 0.54
N SER A 310 -28.58 -7.10 -0.05
CA SER A 310 -27.32 -6.67 -0.71
C SER A 310 -26.39 -5.83 0.17
N ASP A 311 -26.52 -5.92 1.49
CA ASP A 311 -25.75 -5.08 2.44
C ASP A 311 -24.33 -5.58 2.76
N ASN A 312 -23.93 -6.76 2.25
CA ASN A 312 -22.61 -7.36 2.49
C ASN A 312 -21.75 -7.42 1.21
N PRO A 313 -20.98 -6.37 0.89
CA PRO A 313 -20.13 -6.34 -0.30
C PRO A 313 -19.02 -7.39 -0.23
N ARG A 314 -18.59 -7.85 -1.41
CA ARG A 314 -17.60 -8.92 -1.56
C ARG A 314 -16.52 -8.55 -2.57
N TRP A 315 -15.27 -8.92 -2.28
CA TRP A 315 -14.11 -8.67 -3.14
C TRP A 315 -13.36 -9.96 -3.40
N LYS A 316 -13.14 -10.33 -4.66
CA LYS A 316 -12.31 -11.49 -5.02
C LYS A 316 -10.87 -11.06 -5.25
N VAL A 317 -9.95 -11.50 -4.39
CA VAL A 317 -8.59 -10.96 -4.30
C VAL A 317 -7.52 -12.04 -4.09
N PHE A 318 -6.28 -11.76 -4.48
CA PHE A 318 -5.09 -12.52 -4.12
C PHE A 318 -4.60 -12.06 -2.75
N THR A 319 -4.75 -12.91 -1.72
CA THR A 319 -4.35 -12.55 -0.34
C THR A 319 -2.85 -12.33 -0.17
N GLY A 320 -2.04 -12.95 -1.02
CA GLY A 320 -0.59 -12.86 -1.01
C GLY A 320 -0.05 -12.80 -2.43
N THR A 321 1.10 -13.43 -2.65
CA THR A 321 1.73 -13.52 -3.96
C THR A 321 1.15 -14.72 -4.74
N PRO A 322 0.68 -14.56 -6.00
CA PRO A 322 0.14 -15.68 -6.79
C PRO A 322 1.16 -16.81 -7.00
N SER A 323 0.68 -18.04 -7.16
CA SER A 323 1.52 -19.21 -7.43
C SER A 323 1.56 -19.53 -8.93
N GLY A 324 2.75 -19.53 -9.53
CA GLY A 324 2.94 -19.82 -10.96
C GLY A 324 2.70 -18.59 -11.85
N VAL A 325 2.97 -18.74 -13.15
CA VAL A 325 2.91 -17.66 -14.15
C VAL A 325 1.92 -18.02 -15.25
N GLU A 326 2.34 -18.81 -16.24
CA GLU A 326 1.49 -19.24 -17.37
C GLU A 326 0.61 -20.44 -16.96
N GLY A 327 -0.67 -20.40 -17.33
CA GLY A 327 -1.64 -21.47 -17.01
C GLY A 327 -1.95 -21.64 -15.51
N ALA A 328 -1.55 -20.68 -14.67
CA ALA A 328 -1.82 -20.70 -13.24
C ALA A 328 -3.33 -20.70 -12.95
N PRO A 329 -3.81 -21.50 -11.97
CA PRO A 329 -5.21 -21.45 -11.56
C PRO A 329 -5.55 -20.13 -10.86
N ASP A 330 -6.83 -19.73 -10.90
CA ASP A 330 -7.33 -18.60 -10.11
C ASP A 330 -7.33 -18.95 -8.63
N THR A 331 -6.30 -18.53 -7.90
CA THR A 331 -6.15 -18.75 -6.45
C THR A 331 -6.75 -17.62 -5.61
N ARG A 332 -7.44 -16.65 -6.23
CA ARG A 332 -8.11 -15.57 -5.50
C ARG A 332 -9.22 -16.12 -4.62
N VAL A 333 -9.38 -15.51 -3.45
CA VAL A 333 -10.43 -15.83 -2.50
C VAL A 333 -11.41 -14.67 -2.38
N GLU A 334 -12.63 -14.96 -1.95
CA GLU A 334 -13.62 -13.92 -1.66
C GLU A 334 -13.48 -13.43 -0.22
N TRP A 335 -13.26 -12.12 -0.07
CA TRP A 335 -13.41 -11.40 1.18
C TRP A 335 -14.80 -10.76 1.24
N CYS A 336 -15.42 -10.76 2.41
CA CYS A 336 -16.74 -10.16 2.61
C CYS A 336 -16.69 -9.17 3.76
N TRP A 337 -17.51 -8.13 3.69
CA TRP A 337 -17.58 -7.14 4.76
C TRP A 337 -17.94 -7.78 6.10
N THR A 338 -19.05 -8.52 6.15
CA THR A 338 -19.46 -9.35 7.28
C THR A 338 -19.37 -10.84 6.94
N ALA A 339 -19.39 -11.70 7.96
CA ALA A 339 -19.32 -13.14 7.78
C ALA A 339 -20.50 -13.64 6.92
N ALA A 340 -20.20 -14.35 5.83
CA ALA A 340 -21.18 -14.97 4.96
C ALA A 340 -20.62 -16.25 4.33
N ALA A 341 -21.52 -17.09 3.79
CA ALA A 341 -21.15 -18.33 3.11
C ALA A 341 -20.33 -18.04 1.83
N GLY A 342 -19.28 -18.83 1.61
CA GLY A 342 -18.35 -18.69 0.47
C GLY A 342 -17.21 -17.70 0.70
N CYS A 343 -17.25 -16.90 1.77
CA CYS A 343 -16.21 -15.94 2.11
C CYS A 343 -15.06 -16.62 2.85
N ALA A 344 -13.83 -16.39 2.39
CA ALA A 344 -12.62 -16.83 3.07
C ALA A 344 -12.32 -15.99 4.31
N GLU A 345 -12.58 -14.68 4.26
CA GLU A 345 -12.34 -13.78 5.39
C GLU A 345 -13.41 -12.68 5.53
N THR A 346 -13.57 -12.21 6.77
CA THR A 346 -14.37 -11.03 7.13
C THR A 346 -13.46 -9.84 7.31
N VAL A 347 -13.76 -8.73 6.65
CA VAL A 347 -12.89 -7.54 6.63
C VAL A 347 -13.44 -6.33 7.40
N ALA A 348 -14.69 -6.34 7.86
CA ALA A 348 -15.22 -5.28 8.72
C ALA A 348 -14.38 -5.13 10.00
N ASN A 349 -13.95 -3.90 10.28
CA ASN A 349 -13.16 -3.59 11.47
C ASN A 349 -13.27 -2.09 11.84
N PRO A 350 -12.91 -1.68 13.06
CA PRO A 350 -13.06 -0.29 13.50
C PRO A 350 -12.18 0.74 12.79
N ALA A 351 -11.10 0.34 12.09
CA ALA A 351 -10.29 1.27 11.30
C ALA A 351 -11.06 1.81 10.09
N SER A 352 -12.00 1.00 9.58
CA SER A 352 -12.94 1.36 8.51
C SER A 352 -14.38 1.29 9.04
N PRO A 353 -14.94 2.39 9.59
CA PRO A 353 -16.30 2.37 10.19
C PRO A 353 -17.43 2.03 9.20
N LEU A 354 -17.17 2.15 7.90
CA LEU A 354 -18.09 1.85 6.80
C LEU A 354 -17.42 0.84 5.86
N ALA A 355 -18.24 0.09 5.12
CA ALA A 355 -17.74 -0.83 4.11
C ALA A 355 -16.86 -0.09 3.10
N TRP A 356 -15.83 -0.77 2.60
CA TRP A 356 -14.80 -0.13 1.78
C TRP A 356 -15.34 0.55 0.53
N ASP A 357 -16.49 0.10 -0.01
CA ASP A 357 -17.16 0.66 -1.19
C ASP A 357 -18.19 1.76 -0.87
N VAL A 358 -18.22 2.29 0.35
CA VAL A 358 -19.19 3.31 0.77
C VAL A 358 -18.57 4.70 0.73
N ASP A 359 -19.29 5.65 0.16
CA ASP A 359 -18.93 7.07 0.26
C ASP A 359 -19.29 7.59 1.66
N PRO A 360 -18.32 8.08 2.45
CA PRO A 360 -18.59 8.55 3.80
C PRO A 360 -19.52 9.77 3.85
N ALA A 361 -19.64 10.57 2.79
CA ALA A 361 -20.49 11.75 2.77
C ALA A 361 -21.96 11.39 2.55
N THR A 362 -22.25 10.48 1.64
CA THR A 362 -23.63 10.07 1.30
C THR A 362 -24.09 8.86 2.12
N LYS A 363 -23.15 8.08 2.69
CA LYS A 363 -23.38 6.78 3.33
C LYS A 363 -23.97 5.73 2.39
N LEU A 364 -23.89 5.96 1.07
CA LEU A 364 -24.34 5.03 0.05
C LEU A 364 -23.15 4.30 -0.57
N SER A 365 -23.38 3.07 -1.05
CA SER A 365 -22.39 2.36 -1.86
C SER A 365 -22.09 3.14 -3.14
N THR A 366 -20.81 3.19 -3.51
CA THR A 366 -20.34 3.70 -4.79
C THR A 366 -20.50 2.69 -5.93
N THR A 367 -20.88 1.45 -5.59
CA THR A 367 -21.01 0.28 -6.48
C THR A 367 -19.77 -0.01 -7.33
N THR A 368 -18.60 0.50 -6.93
CA THR A 368 -17.32 0.31 -7.61
C THR A 368 -16.13 0.43 -6.63
N THR A 369 -14.91 0.43 -7.14
CA THR A 369 -13.63 0.53 -6.43
C THR A 369 -13.36 1.95 -5.90
N SER A 370 -14.30 2.50 -5.14
CA SER A 370 -14.23 3.83 -4.52
C SER A 370 -14.84 3.83 -3.12
N GLY A 371 -14.16 4.44 -2.16
CA GLY A 371 -14.74 4.69 -0.83
C GLY A 371 -13.86 5.56 0.03
N ASN A 372 -13.90 5.35 1.34
CA ASN A 372 -13.25 6.24 2.30
C ASN A 372 -11.71 6.20 2.24
N ASN A 373 -11.10 5.01 2.19
CA ASN A 373 -9.64 4.90 2.34
C ASN A 373 -8.91 4.94 0.99
N THR A 374 -9.57 4.50 -0.08
CA THR A 374 -8.95 4.42 -1.41
C THR A 374 -9.96 4.62 -2.54
N PHE A 375 -9.45 5.12 -3.66
CA PHE A 375 -10.08 5.05 -4.97
C PHE A 375 -9.10 4.34 -5.92
N ALA A 376 -9.53 3.26 -6.57
CA ALA A 376 -8.69 2.52 -7.51
C ALA A 376 -9.31 2.50 -8.91
N GLY A 377 -8.47 2.62 -9.94
CA GLY A 377 -8.90 2.57 -11.33
C GLY A 377 -7.75 2.39 -12.32
N GLU A 378 -8.13 2.01 -13.53
CA GLU A 378 -7.27 1.88 -14.70
C GLU A 378 -6.61 3.20 -15.07
N ARG A 379 -5.32 3.12 -15.44
CA ARG A 379 -4.56 4.26 -15.94
C ARG A 379 -3.53 3.88 -17.01
N TRP A 380 -3.90 3.15 -18.03
CA TRP A 380 -3.04 2.65 -19.11
C TRP A 380 -2.23 3.73 -19.85
N LEU A 381 -2.76 4.96 -19.96
CA LEU A 381 -2.02 6.08 -20.56
C LEU A 381 -1.05 6.75 -19.59
N GLY A 382 -1.10 6.40 -18.30
CA GLY A 382 -0.31 6.97 -17.20
C GLY A 382 -0.64 8.45 -16.90
N THR A 383 -1.56 9.06 -17.63
CA THR A 383 -2.02 10.45 -17.48
C THR A 383 -3.49 10.56 -17.83
N GLY A 384 -4.19 11.54 -17.25
CA GLY A 384 -5.59 11.82 -17.57
C GLY A 384 -6.58 11.13 -16.64
N PRO A 385 -7.84 10.97 -17.08
CA PRO A 385 -8.90 10.36 -16.30
C PRO A 385 -8.56 8.93 -15.86
N VAL A 386 -9.09 8.54 -14.71
CA VAL A 386 -8.90 7.22 -14.12
C VAL A 386 -10.25 6.52 -14.13
N THR A 387 -10.29 5.30 -14.67
CA THR A 387 -11.54 4.55 -14.84
C THR A 387 -11.65 3.49 -13.74
N PRO A 388 -12.60 3.58 -12.79
CA PRO A 388 -12.75 2.54 -11.77
C PRO A 388 -13.27 1.24 -12.40
N ALA A 389 -13.25 0.14 -11.64
CA ALA A 389 -13.76 -1.15 -12.13
C ALA A 389 -15.26 -1.04 -12.51
N ALA A 390 -15.72 -1.89 -13.44
CA ALA A 390 -17.11 -1.87 -13.90
C ALA A 390 -18.11 -1.95 -12.72
N LEU A 391 -19.16 -1.12 -12.75
CA LEU A 391 -20.14 -1.02 -11.66
C LEU A 391 -20.80 -2.38 -11.34
N ARG A 392 -21.08 -2.60 -10.06
CA ARG A 392 -21.71 -3.81 -9.51
C ARG A 392 -22.82 -3.41 -8.54
N GLY A 393 -24.06 -3.35 -9.04
CA GLY A 393 -25.24 -3.02 -8.22
C GLY A 393 -25.52 -4.04 -7.11
N ASP A 394 -25.06 -5.29 -7.30
CA ASP A 394 -25.09 -6.35 -6.28
C ASP A 394 -23.92 -6.27 -5.28
N ARG A 395 -23.00 -5.32 -5.47
CA ARG A 395 -21.77 -5.12 -4.67
C ARG A 395 -20.88 -6.36 -4.60
N SER A 396 -20.96 -7.21 -5.63
CA SER A 396 -20.10 -8.38 -5.82
C SER A 396 -18.96 -8.04 -6.79
N TYR A 397 -17.82 -7.61 -6.23
CA TYR A 397 -16.61 -7.26 -6.98
C TYR A 397 -15.81 -8.52 -7.35
N VAL A 398 -16.50 -9.46 -8.01
CA VAL A 398 -15.99 -10.74 -8.49
C VAL A 398 -15.88 -10.68 -10.01
N TYR A 399 -14.74 -10.21 -10.50
CA TYR A 399 -14.45 -10.13 -11.93
C TYR A 399 -13.72 -11.39 -12.42
N SER A 400 -14.04 -11.81 -13.64
CA SER A 400 -13.32 -12.88 -14.33
C SER A 400 -11.84 -12.55 -14.41
N TRP A 401 -10.99 -13.55 -14.17
CA TRP A 401 -9.54 -13.44 -14.30
C TRP A 401 -9.07 -14.55 -15.21
N THR A 402 -8.46 -14.15 -16.32
CA THR A 402 -7.99 -15.03 -17.39
C THR A 402 -6.48 -15.11 -17.45
N ASN A 403 -5.78 -14.31 -16.61
CA ASN A 403 -4.33 -14.16 -16.58
C ASN A 403 -3.76 -13.85 -17.97
N GLN A 404 -4.43 -12.93 -18.68
CA GLN A 404 -4.26 -12.72 -20.10
C GLN A 404 -2.84 -12.31 -20.47
N TRP A 405 -2.26 -11.38 -19.72
CA TRP A 405 -0.89 -10.90 -19.94
C TRP A 405 0.15 -12.03 -19.90
N ALA A 406 0.03 -12.94 -18.92
CA ALA A 406 0.91 -14.10 -18.82
C ALA A 406 0.66 -15.11 -19.93
N ASN A 407 -0.60 -15.48 -20.15
CA ASN A 407 -1.00 -16.51 -21.10
C ASN A 407 -0.80 -16.09 -22.57
N SER A 408 -0.82 -14.79 -22.87
CA SER A 408 -0.50 -14.26 -24.19
C SER A 408 0.99 -13.98 -24.39
N LYS A 409 1.81 -14.16 -23.33
CA LYS A 409 3.23 -13.79 -23.29
C LYS A 409 3.44 -12.32 -23.61
N CYS A 410 2.83 -11.44 -22.82
CA CYS A 410 2.94 -10.00 -22.94
C CYS A 410 2.40 -9.41 -24.26
N ASP A 411 1.50 -10.11 -24.96
CA ASP A 411 0.93 -9.60 -26.22
C ASP A 411 0.02 -8.37 -25.94
N PRO A 412 0.34 -7.18 -26.50
CA PRO A 412 -0.50 -5.98 -26.39
C PRO A 412 -1.91 -6.14 -26.97
N ALA A 413 -2.17 -7.15 -27.81
CA ALA A 413 -3.53 -7.45 -28.27
C ALA A 413 -4.51 -7.71 -27.11
N SER A 414 -4.00 -8.12 -25.94
CA SER A 414 -4.76 -8.33 -24.70
C SER A 414 -5.57 -7.11 -24.25
N TYR A 415 -5.09 -5.87 -24.48
CA TYR A 415 -5.81 -4.65 -24.09
C TYR A 415 -7.15 -4.47 -24.80
N THR A 416 -7.28 -5.04 -26.00
CA THR A 416 -8.50 -4.95 -26.83
C THR A 416 -9.36 -6.21 -26.76
N SER A 417 -8.97 -7.20 -25.96
CA SER A 417 -9.75 -8.42 -25.76
C SER A 417 -11.05 -8.11 -24.98
N ALA A 418 -11.98 -9.07 -24.94
CA ALA A 418 -13.19 -8.95 -24.12
C ALA A 418 -12.89 -8.80 -22.62
N ALA A 419 -11.80 -9.41 -22.12
CA ALA A 419 -11.38 -9.26 -20.72
C ALA A 419 -10.50 -8.03 -20.49
N ARG A 420 -10.08 -7.33 -21.55
CA ARG A 420 -9.29 -6.08 -21.48
C ARG A 420 -8.06 -6.22 -20.58
N ASN A 421 -7.27 -7.27 -20.81
CA ASN A 421 -6.13 -7.64 -19.97
C ASN A 421 -6.47 -7.76 -18.47
N ASP A 422 -7.65 -8.30 -18.15
CA ASP A 422 -8.15 -8.51 -16.78
C ASP A 422 -8.23 -7.23 -15.92
N ILE A 423 -8.36 -6.06 -16.53
CA ILE A 423 -8.24 -4.76 -15.84
C ILE A 423 -9.21 -4.56 -14.67
N ASP A 424 -10.45 -5.05 -14.77
CA ASP A 424 -11.43 -4.96 -13.67
C ASP A 424 -11.00 -5.84 -12.48
N ALA A 425 -10.43 -7.02 -12.74
CA ALA A 425 -9.90 -7.91 -11.71
C ALA A 425 -8.65 -7.33 -11.04
N ALA A 426 -7.73 -6.74 -11.82
CA ALA A 426 -6.56 -6.02 -11.33
C ALA A 426 -6.97 -4.86 -10.40
N THR A 427 -7.90 -4.03 -10.88
CA THR A 427 -8.39 -2.86 -10.14
C THR A 427 -9.10 -3.24 -8.84
N ALA A 428 -9.95 -4.27 -8.86
CA ALA A 428 -10.61 -4.78 -7.66
C ALA A 428 -9.63 -5.40 -6.65
N ASN A 429 -8.59 -6.08 -7.14
CA ASN A 429 -7.53 -6.60 -6.29
C ASN A 429 -6.76 -5.47 -5.59
N LEU A 430 -6.29 -4.48 -6.35
CA LEU A 430 -5.58 -3.32 -5.81
C LEU A 430 -6.43 -2.56 -4.79
N PHE A 431 -7.71 -2.36 -5.07
CA PHE A 431 -8.66 -1.74 -4.16
C PHE A 431 -8.77 -2.49 -2.82
N GLY A 432 -8.94 -3.81 -2.87
CA GLY A 432 -9.02 -4.64 -1.66
C GLY A 432 -7.71 -4.60 -0.86
N MET A 433 -6.56 -4.68 -1.54
CA MET A 433 -5.25 -4.68 -0.90
C MET A 433 -4.88 -3.34 -0.26
N HIS A 434 -5.19 -2.21 -0.89
CA HIS A 434 -4.97 -0.89 -0.28
C HIS A 434 -5.81 -0.67 0.97
N ASN A 435 -7.10 -1.03 0.94
CA ASN A 435 -7.95 -0.95 2.15
C ASN A 435 -7.42 -1.85 3.27
N ARG A 436 -6.90 -3.03 2.90
CA ARG A 436 -6.36 -3.97 3.87
C ARG A 436 -5.05 -3.47 4.50
N MET A 437 -4.18 -2.81 3.74
CA MET A 437 -3.00 -2.13 4.26
C MET A 437 -3.37 -0.95 5.17
N HIS A 438 -4.37 -0.15 4.79
CA HIS A 438 -4.92 0.91 5.65
C HIS A 438 -5.33 0.35 7.02
N ASP A 439 -6.17 -0.69 7.03
CA ASP A 439 -6.71 -1.26 8.27
C ASP A 439 -5.62 -1.93 9.14
N TRP A 440 -4.63 -2.56 8.52
CA TRP A 440 -3.48 -3.13 9.21
C TRP A 440 -2.60 -2.06 9.87
N ALA A 441 -2.27 -0.99 9.13
CA ALA A 441 -1.42 0.10 9.61
C ALA A 441 -2.13 0.96 10.67
N TYR A 442 -3.45 1.11 10.60
CA TYR A 442 -4.25 1.81 11.61
C TYR A 442 -4.03 1.21 13.00
N ASN A 443 -4.00 -0.13 13.09
CA ASN A 443 -3.77 -0.87 14.33
C ASN A 443 -2.32 -0.84 14.82
N LEU A 444 -1.39 -0.25 14.05
CA LEU A 444 -0.02 0.05 14.46
C LEU A 444 0.17 1.54 14.81
N GLY A 445 -0.84 2.38 14.59
CA GLY A 445 -0.83 3.80 14.95
C GLY A 445 -0.92 4.78 13.78
N PHE A 446 -0.98 4.31 12.54
CA PHE A 446 -1.23 5.14 11.36
C PHE A 446 -2.71 5.52 11.27
N THR A 447 -3.08 6.48 12.10
CA THR A 447 -4.46 6.97 12.31
C THR A 447 -4.62 8.37 11.73
N GLU A 448 -5.82 8.92 11.84
CA GLU A 448 -6.14 10.29 11.38
C GLU A 448 -5.21 11.34 12.02
N LYS A 449 -4.83 11.16 13.30
CA LYS A 449 -3.88 12.06 13.99
C LYS A 449 -2.42 11.85 13.60
N ALA A 450 -2.12 10.71 13.00
CA ALA A 450 -0.83 10.37 12.42
C ALA A 450 -0.91 10.38 10.88
N TRP A 451 -1.86 11.16 10.33
CA TRP A 451 -1.91 11.58 8.93
C TRP A 451 -2.07 10.41 7.96
N ASN A 452 -3.01 9.51 8.27
CA ASN A 452 -3.41 8.44 7.36
C ASN A 452 -4.18 8.95 6.13
N PHE A 453 -4.49 8.04 5.20
CA PHE A 453 -5.18 8.36 3.95
C PHE A 453 -6.68 8.07 4.06
N GLN A 454 -7.51 9.09 4.26
CA GLN A 454 -8.97 8.94 4.37
C GLN A 454 -9.72 10.14 3.79
N ARG A 455 -10.83 9.87 3.10
CA ARG A 455 -11.72 10.93 2.61
C ARG A 455 -12.39 11.68 3.76
N ASP A 456 -12.90 10.95 4.74
CA ASP A 456 -13.48 11.47 5.98
C ASP A 456 -12.76 10.89 7.19
N ASN A 457 -12.29 11.78 8.07
CA ASN A 457 -11.57 11.45 9.30
C ASN A 457 -12.53 11.33 10.51
N TYR A 458 -13.83 11.49 10.30
CA TYR A 458 -14.87 11.36 11.34
C TYR A 458 -14.62 12.24 12.57
N GLY A 459 -14.00 13.40 12.38
CA GLY A 459 -13.62 14.33 13.46
C GLY A 459 -12.52 13.82 14.40
N LYS A 460 -11.77 12.77 14.03
CA LYS A 460 -10.73 12.18 14.88
C LYS A 460 -9.38 12.89 14.83
N GLY A 461 -9.15 13.79 13.87
CA GLY A 461 -7.90 14.56 13.71
C GLY A 461 -7.41 14.55 12.26
N GLY A 462 -6.23 15.13 12.02
CA GLY A 462 -5.65 15.23 10.67
C GLY A 462 -6.46 16.09 9.69
N ILE A 463 -6.04 16.07 8.43
CA ILE A 463 -6.71 16.69 7.30
C ILE A 463 -7.16 15.58 6.35
N GLY A 464 -8.46 15.32 6.29
CA GLY A 464 -9.02 14.30 5.39
C GLY A 464 -9.07 14.76 3.92
N ASN A 465 -9.93 14.12 3.15
CA ASN A 465 -10.05 14.27 1.69
C ASN A 465 -8.80 13.81 0.93
N ASP A 466 -8.11 12.79 1.46
CA ASP A 466 -6.87 12.26 0.89
C ASP A 466 -6.83 10.73 0.78
N PRO A 467 -7.90 10.06 0.28
CA PRO A 467 -7.86 8.62 0.05
C PRO A 467 -6.70 8.26 -0.88
N THR A 468 -6.11 7.07 -0.71
CA THR A 468 -5.07 6.58 -1.63
C THR A 468 -5.65 6.37 -3.03
N LEU A 469 -4.96 6.86 -4.06
CA LEU A 469 -5.31 6.63 -5.46
C LEU A 469 -4.53 5.43 -5.99
N GLY A 470 -5.19 4.31 -6.25
CA GLY A 470 -4.57 3.13 -6.85
C GLY A 470 -4.72 3.14 -8.37
N TYR A 471 -3.62 3.15 -9.10
CA TYR A 471 -3.61 3.14 -10.55
C TYR A 471 -3.14 1.78 -11.07
N SER A 472 -4.10 0.98 -11.52
CA SER A 472 -3.84 -0.35 -12.08
C SER A 472 -3.33 -0.24 -13.51
N GLN A 473 -2.39 -1.13 -13.83
CA GLN A 473 -1.72 -1.24 -15.14
C GLN A 473 -1.26 0.13 -15.67
N SER A 474 -0.76 0.99 -14.78
CA SER A 474 -0.48 2.39 -15.08
C SER A 474 0.57 2.50 -16.18
N GLY A 475 0.30 3.30 -17.21
CA GLY A 475 1.23 3.49 -18.32
C GLY A 475 1.43 2.27 -19.23
N ALA A 476 0.59 1.23 -19.11
CA ALA A 476 0.68 0.01 -19.90
C ALA A 476 0.81 0.26 -21.41
N LEU A 477 0.01 1.19 -21.97
CA LEU A 477 0.02 1.53 -23.39
C LEU A 477 1.22 2.42 -23.82
N ARG A 478 1.97 2.95 -22.86
CA ARG A 478 3.22 3.70 -23.11
C ARG A 478 4.48 2.83 -23.01
N GLY A 479 4.33 1.58 -22.55
CA GLY A 479 5.46 0.69 -22.28
C GLY A 479 6.07 0.86 -20.89
N ASP A 480 5.37 1.50 -19.94
CA ASP A 480 5.82 1.53 -18.54
C ASP A 480 5.71 0.11 -17.96
N ARG A 481 6.84 -0.46 -17.50
CA ARG A 481 6.97 -1.87 -17.10
C ARG A 481 7.93 -2.06 -15.93
N ASN A 482 7.86 -3.25 -15.32
CA ASN A 482 8.86 -3.80 -14.39
C ASN A 482 9.17 -2.93 -13.17
N ASN A 483 8.15 -2.25 -12.66
CA ASN A 483 8.30 -1.41 -11.49
C ASN A 483 6.94 -1.19 -10.82
N ALA A 484 6.94 -0.44 -9.73
CA ALA A 484 5.80 0.26 -9.19
C ALA A 484 6.31 1.55 -8.52
N ASN A 485 5.43 2.42 -8.05
CA ASN A 485 5.82 3.54 -7.19
C ASN A 485 4.64 4.10 -6.41
N PHE A 486 4.95 4.74 -5.29
CA PHE A 486 4.00 5.51 -4.51
C PHE A 486 4.44 6.97 -4.33
N GLY A 487 3.62 7.90 -4.81
CA GLY A 487 3.77 9.32 -4.51
C GLY A 487 3.07 9.69 -3.22
N THR A 488 3.80 10.28 -2.27
CA THR A 488 3.27 10.68 -0.96
C THR A 488 3.31 12.20 -0.79
N PRO A 489 2.24 12.92 -1.17
CA PRO A 489 2.11 14.33 -0.85
C PRO A 489 1.70 14.52 0.63
N PRO A 490 1.73 15.78 1.13
CA PRO A 490 1.32 16.11 2.49
C PRO A 490 -0.10 15.65 2.86
N ASP A 491 -0.37 15.65 4.17
CA ASP A 491 -1.70 15.38 4.72
C ASP A 491 -2.79 16.23 4.06
N GLY A 492 -3.95 15.64 3.75
CA GLY A 492 -5.04 16.31 3.02
C GLY A 492 -4.89 16.33 1.49
N VAL A 493 -3.81 15.75 0.95
CA VAL A 493 -3.67 15.47 -0.48
C VAL A 493 -3.49 13.96 -0.67
N SER A 494 -4.26 13.37 -1.57
CA SER A 494 -4.19 11.93 -1.84
C SER A 494 -2.80 11.46 -2.26
N GLY A 495 -2.28 10.46 -1.55
CA GLY A 495 -1.19 9.61 -2.04
C GLY A 495 -1.64 8.79 -3.25
N TYR A 496 -0.70 8.40 -4.10
CA TYR A 496 -1.02 7.63 -5.30
C TYR A 496 -0.03 6.51 -5.56
N SER A 497 -0.53 5.31 -5.83
CA SER A 497 0.25 4.13 -6.23
C SER A 497 0.09 3.88 -7.73
N ASN A 498 1.20 3.72 -8.44
CA ASN A 498 1.21 3.23 -9.82
C ASN A 498 1.71 1.78 -9.83
N MET A 499 0.84 0.85 -10.21
CA MET A 499 1.19 -0.55 -10.42
C MET A 499 1.42 -0.80 -11.90
N TYR A 500 2.49 -1.51 -12.26
CA TYR A 500 2.83 -1.79 -13.66
C TYR A 500 2.74 -3.27 -14.01
N LEU A 501 2.57 -3.51 -15.30
CA LEU A 501 2.81 -4.82 -15.90
C LEU A 501 4.32 -5.13 -15.91
N TRP A 502 4.65 -6.42 -15.88
CA TRP A 502 6.01 -6.93 -15.91
C TRP A 502 6.23 -7.74 -17.19
N GLN A 503 7.38 -7.58 -17.81
CA GLN A 503 7.79 -8.26 -19.05
C GLN A 503 9.33 -8.28 -19.19
N PRO A 504 9.92 -9.19 -19.95
CA PRO A 504 11.37 -9.15 -20.18
C PRO A 504 11.78 -7.91 -20.98
N LEU A 505 12.86 -7.24 -20.60
CA LEU A 505 13.43 -6.08 -21.30
C LEU A 505 14.92 -6.27 -21.55
N ALA A 506 15.33 -6.21 -22.82
CA ALA A 506 16.68 -6.57 -23.23
C ALA A 506 17.77 -5.74 -22.54
N GLY A 507 18.74 -6.43 -21.92
CA GLY A 507 19.86 -5.79 -21.22
C GLY A 507 19.45 -4.89 -20.03
N ALA A 508 18.23 -5.05 -19.51
CA ALA A 508 17.71 -4.27 -18.39
C ALA A 508 17.16 -5.17 -17.26
N PHE A 509 16.06 -5.89 -17.52
CA PHE A 509 15.35 -6.67 -16.50
C PHE A 509 14.49 -7.76 -17.16
N TYR A 510 14.75 -9.03 -16.84
CA TYR A 510 14.09 -10.19 -17.45
C TYR A 510 13.02 -10.78 -16.52
N ALA A 511 11.91 -10.07 -16.38
CA ALA A 511 10.75 -10.52 -15.61
C ALA A 511 9.89 -11.51 -16.40
N PRO A 512 9.13 -12.41 -15.73
CA PRO A 512 8.01 -13.09 -16.36
C PRO A 512 6.93 -12.07 -16.82
N CYS A 513 6.15 -12.45 -17.83
CA CYS A 513 4.94 -11.74 -18.22
C CYS A 513 3.87 -11.85 -17.12
N VAL A 514 3.76 -10.88 -16.24
CA VAL A 514 2.74 -10.86 -15.18
C VAL A 514 2.24 -9.44 -14.87
N ASP A 515 1.13 -9.34 -14.16
CA ASP A 515 0.56 -8.08 -13.71
C ASP A 515 0.94 -7.82 -12.23
N GLY A 516 1.59 -6.69 -11.97
CA GLY A 516 2.00 -6.27 -10.63
C GLY A 516 0.82 -6.00 -9.69
N ASP A 517 -0.36 -5.69 -10.25
CA ASP A 517 -1.61 -5.49 -9.49
C ASP A 517 -2.09 -6.74 -8.74
N TYR A 518 -1.45 -7.90 -8.93
CA TYR A 518 -1.77 -9.14 -8.23
C TYR A 518 -0.76 -9.53 -7.14
N ASP A 519 0.41 -8.89 -7.07
CA ASP A 519 1.45 -9.26 -6.10
C ASP A 519 1.35 -8.40 -4.83
N MET A 520 0.74 -8.96 -3.78
CA MET A 520 0.58 -8.25 -2.51
C MET A 520 1.92 -7.84 -1.86
N SER A 521 3.02 -8.50 -2.19
CA SER A 521 4.33 -8.08 -1.71
C SER A 521 4.73 -6.71 -2.31
N VAL A 522 4.45 -6.48 -3.59
CA VAL A 522 4.69 -5.20 -4.27
C VAL A 522 3.67 -4.15 -3.82
N ILE A 523 2.38 -4.47 -3.79
CA ILE A 523 1.33 -3.53 -3.36
C ILE A 523 1.57 -3.05 -1.90
N GLY A 524 1.92 -3.99 -1.01
CA GLY A 524 2.26 -3.68 0.37
C GLY A 524 3.51 -2.82 0.50
N HIS A 525 4.52 -3.04 -0.36
CA HIS A 525 5.73 -2.22 -0.42
C HIS A 525 5.37 -0.76 -0.82
N GLU A 526 4.60 -0.58 -1.88
CA GLU A 526 4.21 0.76 -2.33
C GLU A 526 3.38 1.51 -1.28
N TYR A 527 2.40 0.83 -0.66
CA TYR A 527 1.63 1.44 0.42
C TYR A 527 2.52 1.79 1.64
N GLY A 528 3.58 1.00 1.87
CA GLY A 528 4.60 1.26 2.88
C GLY A 528 5.35 2.59 2.69
N HIS A 529 5.57 3.02 1.45
CA HIS A 529 6.10 4.36 1.19
C HIS A 529 5.13 5.44 1.66
N GLY A 530 3.83 5.26 1.40
CA GLY A 530 2.79 6.16 1.90
C GLY A 530 2.81 6.32 3.42
N ILE A 531 2.85 5.21 4.15
CA ILE A 531 2.89 5.19 5.62
C ILE A 531 4.14 5.89 6.14
N SER A 532 5.32 5.46 5.70
CA SER A 532 6.59 5.94 6.25
C SER A 532 6.84 7.42 5.94
N ASN A 533 6.45 7.90 4.75
CA ASN A 533 6.58 9.31 4.38
C ASN A 533 5.57 10.23 5.10
N ARG A 534 4.37 9.74 5.47
CA ARG A 534 3.42 10.53 6.27
C ARG A 534 3.83 10.62 7.73
N MET A 535 4.36 9.54 8.30
CA MET A 535 4.66 9.48 9.73
C MET A 535 6.03 10.08 10.09
N ALA A 536 7.07 9.81 9.30
CA ALA A 536 8.42 10.29 9.59
C ALA A 536 8.59 11.74 9.13
N GLY A 537 9.01 12.64 10.03
CA GLY A 537 9.14 14.06 9.71
C GLY A 537 7.84 14.87 9.79
N GLY A 538 6.71 14.21 10.06
CA GLY A 538 5.40 14.86 10.21
C GLY A 538 4.63 15.00 8.89
N PRO A 539 3.46 15.67 8.93
CA PRO A 539 2.46 15.62 7.86
C PRO A 539 2.89 16.28 6.55
N ASP A 540 3.84 17.22 6.63
CA ASP A 540 4.22 18.10 5.53
C ASP A 540 5.50 17.68 4.81
N MET A 541 6.31 16.81 5.44
CA MET A 541 7.68 16.53 5.03
C MET A 541 7.93 15.03 4.97
N GLY A 542 8.07 14.47 3.77
CA GLY A 542 8.45 13.07 3.56
C GLY A 542 9.95 12.78 3.78
N LEU A 543 10.30 11.50 3.69
CA LEU A 543 11.67 11.01 3.76
C LEU A 543 12.51 11.63 2.64
N SER A 544 13.69 12.15 2.99
CA SER A 544 14.55 12.84 2.03
C SER A 544 16.04 12.62 2.27
N GLY A 545 16.76 12.40 1.17
CA GLY A 545 18.19 12.04 1.18
C GLY A 545 18.43 10.55 1.04
N LEU A 546 19.69 10.18 0.88
CA LEU A 546 20.11 8.81 0.58
C LEU A 546 19.70 7.81 1.67
N GLN A 547 20.12 8.04 2.92
CA GLN A 547 19.88 7.11 4.02
C GLN A 547 18.40 7.06 4.40
N ALA A 548 17.70 8.20 4.42
CA ALA A 548 16.27 8.25 4.70
C ALA A 548 15.47 7.50 3.62
N GLY A 549 15.76 7.74 2.34
CA GLY A 549 15.15 6.99 1.23
C GLY A 549 15.46 5.51 1.30
N ALA A 550 16.70 5.13 1.62
CA ALA A 550 17.11 3.74 1.79
C ALA A 550 16.35 3.03 2.91
N MET A 551 16.16 3.70 4.05
CA MET A 551 15.30 3.16 5.10
C MET A 551 13.83 3.11 4.67
N GLY A 552 13.35 4.07 3.88
CA GLY A 552 12.02 4.05 3.25
C GLY A 552 11.77 2.78 2.44
N GLU A 553 12.67 2.45 1.52
CA GLU A 553 12.65 1.20 0.74
C GLU A 553 12.62 -0.04 1.64
N SER A 554 13.47 -0.04 2.67
CA SER A 554 13.57 -1.15 3.62
C SER A 554 12.30 -1.32 4.45
N TRP A 555 11.76 -0.24 5.01
CA TRP A 555 10.55 -0.27 5.81
C TRP A 555 9.36 -0.76 5.00
N SER A 556 9.28 -0.38 3.72
CA SER A 556 8.28 -0.89 2.78
C SER A 556 8.38 -2.41 2.59
N ASP A 557 9.58 -2.97 2.37
CA ASP A 557 9.80 -4.43 2.29
C ASP A 557 9.38 -5.15 3.58
N LEU A 558 9.76 -4.56 4.71
CA LEU A 558 9.51 -5.10 6.03
C LEU A 558 8.01 -5.09 6.38
N MET A 559 7.29 -4.01 6.06
CA MET A 559 5.84 -3.92 6.27
C MET A 559 5.08 -4.91 5.40
N ALA A 560 5.43 -5.03 4.11
CA ALA A 560 4.83 -6.03 3.23
C ALA A 560 5.04 -7.45 3.76
N THR A 561 6.25 -7.74 4.26
CA THR A 561 6.56 -9.04 4.88
C THR A 561 5.74 -9.29 6.14
N GLU A 562 5.66 -8.33 7.06
CA GLU A 562 4.89 -8.48 8.30
C GLU A 562 3.40 -8.64 8.03
N TYR A 563 2.83 -7.85 7.13
CA TYR A 563 1.44 -8.00 6.72
C TYR A 563 1.15 -9.43 6.24
N LEU A 564 1.97 -9.95 5.31
CA LEU A 564 1.79 -11.30 4.77
C LEU A 564 1.91 -12.38 5.86
N GLN A 565 2.87 -12.22 6.78
CA GLN A 565 3.11 -13.19 7.83
C GLN A 565 2.05 -13.15 8.94
N GLU A 566 1.63 -11.96 9.35
CA GLU A 566 0.67 -11.80 10.44
C GLU A 566 -0.74 -12.25 10.06
N TRP A 567 -1.11 -12.11 8.78
CA TRP A 567 -2.37 -12.65 8.25
C TRP A 567 -2.27 -14.11 7.79
N GLY A 568 -1.10 -14.75 7.95
CA GLY A 568 -0.90 -16.17 7.65
C GLY A 568 -0.84 -16.50 6.15
N TYR A 569 -0.57 -15.51 5.30
CA TYR A 569 -0.36 -15.68 3.86
C TYR A 569 1.08 -16.06 3.52
N ALA A 570 2.01 -15.83 4.46
CA ALA A 570 3.36 -16.36 4.45
C ALA A 570 3.73 -16.95 5.82
N PRO A 571 4.64 -17.93 5.89
CA PRO A 571 5.11 -18.46 7.17
C PRO A 571 5.81 -17.38 8.01
N VAL A 572 5.46 -17.29 9.29
CA VAL A 572 6.24 -16.51 10.26
C VAL A 572 7.54 -17.26 10.53
N GLY A 573 8.68 -16.62 10.28
CA GLY A 573 9.97 -17.26 10.51
C GLY A 573 11.16 -16.31 10.40
N PRO A 574 12.37 -16.81 10.69
CA PRO A 574 13.60 -16.05 10.53
C PRO A 574 13.93 -15.81 9.06
N LYS A 575 13.58 -16.74 8.15
CA LYS A 575 13.69 -16.52 6.71
C LYS A 575 12.53 -15.63 6.24
N ALA A 576 12.84 -14.50 5.66
CA ALA A 576 11.86 -13.55 5.15
C ALA A 576 11.27 -13.97 3.81
N THR A 577 10.03 -13.53 3.57
CA THR A 577 9.38 -13.63 2.26
C THR A 577 10.15 -12.75 1.27
N PRO A 578 10.67 -13.31 0.14
CA PRO A 578 11.35 -12.51 -0.87
C PRO A 578 10.38 -11.52 -1.52
N MET A 579 10.86 -10.30 -1.76
CA MET A 579 10.01 -9.23 -2.27
C MET A 579 9.82 -9.33 -3.78
N GLY A 580 8.57 -9.38 -4.24
CA GLY A 580 8.22 -9.49 -5.65
C GLY A 580 8.57 -10.83 -6.28
N SER A 581 8.52 -11.95 -5.54
CA SER A 581 8.93 -13.26 -6.08
C SER A 581 8.12 -13.70 -7.30
N PHE A 582 6.84 -13.32 -7.39
CA PHE A 582 6.00 -13.59 -8.55
C PHE A 582 6.38 -12.70 -9.73
N VAL A 583 6.49 -11.38 -9.51
CA VAL A 583 6.81 -10.42 -10.57
C VAL A 583 8.23 -10.53 -11.12
N THR A 584 9.13 -11.15 -10.37
CA THR A 584 10.53 -11.39 -10.78
C THR A 584 10.82 -12.81 -11.22
N GLY A 585 9.93 -13.76 -10.90
CA GLY A 585 10.19 -15.19 -11.09
C GLY A 585 11.33 -15.73 -10.20
N ASN A 586 11.79 -14.98 -9.19
CA ASN A 586 12.90 -15.35 -8.33
C ASN A 586 12.40 -15.66 -6.90
N PRO A 587 12.23 -16.94 -6.52
CA PRO A 587 11.70 -17.32 -5.20
C PRO A 587 12.72 -17.25 -4.07
N ASP A 588 13.99 -16.95 -4.35
CA ASP A 588 15.05 -16.93 -3.33
C ASP A 588 15.24 -15.53 -2.74
N ARG A 589 15.48 -14.55 -3.61
CA ARG A 589 15.75 -13.16 -3.23
C ARG A 589 14.74 -12.15 -3.78
N GLY A 590 13.87 -12.57 -4.70
CA GLY A 590 12.96 -11.65 -5.39
C GLY A 590 13.73 -10.60 -6.17
N ILE A 591 13.36 -9.33 -6.03
CA ILE A 591 13.98 -8.21 -6.76
C ILE A 591 15.30 -7.69 -6.16
N ARG A 592 15.57 -7.99 -4.88
CA ARG A 592 16.71 -7.44 -4.12
C ARG A 592 18.02 -8.19 -4.45
N ASN A 593 19.17 -7.62 -4.09
CA ASN A 593 20.47 -8.29 -4.25
C ASN A 593 20.60 -9.47 -3.28
N TYR A 594 20.05 -9.33 -2.07
CA TYR A 594 19.96 -10.38 -1.06
C TYR A 594 18.53 -10.55 -0.55
N ASN A 595 18.19 -11.76 -0.11
CA ASN A 595 17.09 -11.89 0.84
C ASN A 595 17.53 -11.23 2.15
N PHE A 596 16.76 -10.29 2.71
CA PHE A 596 17.25 -9.50 3.84
C PHE A 596 17.51 -10.33 5.11
N SER A 597 16.89 -11.52 5.23
CA SER A 597 17.20 -12.47 6.30
C SER A 597 18.51 -13.26 6.11
N ASP A 598 19.13 -13.16 4.92
CA ASP A 598 20.37 -13.82 4.53
C ASP A 598 21.26 -12.85 3.73
N SER A 599 21.57 -11.72 4.36
CA SER A 599 22.39 -10.65 3.81
C SER A 599 23.67 -10.48 4.64
N PRO A 600 24.86 -10.35 4.04
CA PRO A 600 26.11 -10.05 4.75
C PRO A 600 26.33 -8.54 4.96
N LEU A 601 25.41 -7.70 4.46
CA LEU A 601 25.55 -6.26 4.45
C LEU A 601 25.58 -5.69 5.87
N ASN A 602 26.33 -4.60 6.03
CA ASN A 602 26.42 -3.82 7.25
C ASN A 602 26.65 -2.34 6.90
N TYR A 603 26.65 -1.48 7.91
CA TYR A 603 26.68 -0.02 7.72
C TYR A 603 27.92 0.49 6.98
N SER A 604 29.00 -0.29 6.94
CA SER A 604 30.19 0.03 6.15
C SER A 604 30.00 -0.17 4.64
N ASN A 605 28.86 -0.69 4.18
CA ASN A 605 28.60 -1.04 2.79
C ASN A 605 27.72 -0.02 2.03
N VAL A 606 27.53 1.20 2.55
CA VAL A 606 26.77 2.22 1.82
C VAL A 606 27.44 2.51 0.47
N GLY A 607 26.73 2.25 -0.63
CA GLY A 607 27.22 2.37 -2.00
C GLY A 607 27.88 1.11 -2.58
N TYR A 608 27.78 -0.06 -1.93
CA TYR A 608 28.45 -1.29 -2.37
C TYR A 608 28.04 -1.76 -3.77
N ASP A 609 26.77 -1.60 -4.15
CA ASP A 609 26.24 -2.11 -5.42
C ASP A 609 26.86 -1.36 -6.61
N LEU A 610 26.74 -1.97 -7.79
CA LEU A 610 27.25 -1.43 -9.04
C LEU A 610 26.52 -0.17 -9.53
N THR A 611 25.41 0.21 -8.91
CA THR A 611 24.76 1.52 -9.12
C THR A 611 25.39 2.63 -8.28
N GLY A 612 26.29 2.29 -7.34
CA GLY A 612 26.76 3.22 -6.32
C GLY A 612 25.68 3.50 -5.26
N PRO A 613 25.82 4.61 -4.50
CA PRO A 613 24.83 5.02 -3.51
C PRO A 613 23.44 5.14 -4.10
N GLN A 614 22.53 4.26 -3.69
CA GLN A 614 21.21 4.10 -4.28
C GLN A 614 20.27 3.49 -3.23
N VAL A 615 19.09 4.10 -3.09
CA VAL A 615 18.19 3.84 -1.96
C VAL A 615 17.73 2.38 -1.86
N HIS A 616 17.50 1.68 -2.97
CA HIS A 616 17.03 0.28 -2.93
C HIS A 616 18.15 -0.66 -2.47
N ALA A 617 19.36 -0.51 -3.01
CA ALA A 617 20.51 -1.33 -2.67
C ALA A 617 21.01 -1.04 -1.25
N ASP A 618 21.12 0.23 -0.89
CA ASP A 618 21.55 0.64 0.46
C ASP A 618 20.46 0.37 1.50
N GLY A 619 19.19 0.30 1.09
CA GLY A 619 18.08 -0.12 1.95
C GLY A 619 18.23 -1.55 2.46
N GLU A 620 18.89 -2.43 1.71
CA GLU A 620 19.17 -3.80 2.13
C GLU A 620 20.06 -3.87 3.39
N ILE A 621 20.86 -2.84 3.68
CA ILE A 621 21.63 -2.71 4.93
C ILE A 621 20.68 -2.56 6.11
N TRP A 622 19.67 -1.70 5.97
CA TRP A 622 18.64 -1.51 7.00
C TRP A 622 17.78 -2.76 7.12
N SER A 623 17.38 -3.38 6.00
CA SER A 623 16.58 -4.61 6.02
C SER A 623 17.31 -5.76 6.72
N ALA A 624 18.62 -5.93 6.48
CA ALA A 624 19.44 -6.93 7.18
C ALA A 624 19.52 -6.67 8.69
N THR A 625 19.68 -5.40 9.08
CA THR A 625 19.75 -4.98 10.49
C THR A 625 18.44 -5.21 11.21
N GLN A 626 17.35 -4.80 10.59
CA GLN A 626 16.02 -4.99 11.15
C GLN A 626 15.61 -6.47 11.16
N GLY A 627 16.04 -7.27 10.17
CA GLY A 627 15.85 -8.72 10.15
C GLY A 627 16.51 -9.43 11.35
N ASP A 628 17.73 -9.03 11.71
CA ASP A 628 18.43 -9.56 12.89
C ASP A 628 17.70 -9.16 14.20
N ILE A 629 17.34 -7.88 14.34
CA ILE A 629 16.62 -7.35 15.50
C ILE A 629 15.28 -8.07 15.65
N ARG A 630 14.49 -8.14 14.57
CA ARG A 630 13.22 -8.84 14.51
C ARG A 630 13.36 -10.30 14.94
N SER A 631 14.37 -11.00 14.43
CA SER A 631 14.64 -12.39 14.80
C SER A 631 14.95 -12.53 16.29
N ALA A 632 15.67 -11.56 16.88
CA ALA A 632 15.95 -11.53 18.30
C ALA A 632 14.67 -11.29 19.14
N PHE A 633 13.76 -10.42 18.68
CA PHE A 633 12.43 -10.24 19.29
C PHE A 633 11.58 -11.52 19.21
N ILE A 634 11.55 -12.20 18.07
CA ILE A 634 10.88 -13.50 17.92
C ILE A 634 11.52 -14.53 18.87
N GLY A 635 12.85 -14.55 18.98
CA GLY A 635 13.56 -15.43 19.91
C GLY A 635 13.16 -15.20 21.38
N ARG A 636 12.91 -13.95 21.78
CA ARG A 636 12.50 -13.59 23.15
C ARG A 636 11.02 -13.81 23.43
N TYR A 637 10.15 -13.42 22.50
CA TYR A 637 8.69 -13.35 22.73
C TYR A 637 7.90 -14.42 21.98
N GLY A 638 8.57 -15.27 21.21
CA GLY A 638 7.96 -16.28 20.35
C GLY A 638 7.43 -15.71 19.04
N ALA A 639 7.19 -16.62 18.08
CA ALA A 639 6.58 -16.33 16.79
C ALA A 639 5.04 -16.34 16.81
N GLY A 640 4.42 -16.78 17.92
CA GLY A 640 2.97 -16.89 18.06
C GLY A 640 2.32 -17.93 17.13
N THR A 641 1.04 -18.23 17.37
CA THR A 641 0.21 -18.99 16.43
C THR A 641 -0.39 -18.07 15.34
N ALA A 642 -0.90 -18.65 14.25
CA ALA A 642 -1.59 -17.87 13.22
C ALA A 642 -2.80 -17.08 13.77
N GLU A 643 -3.51 -17.64 14.75
CA GLU A 643 -4.62 -16.96 15.42
C GLU A 643 -4.13 -15.77 16.25
N GLU A 644 -3.04 -15.94 17.00
CA GLU A 644 -2.44 -14.85 17.78
C GLU A 644 -1.91 -13.73 16.90
N GLN A 645 -1.30 -14.08 15.77
CA GLN A 645 -0.82 -13.11 14.79
C GLN A 645 -1.98 -12.29 14.22
N LYS A 646 -3.06 -12.94 13.76
CA LYS A 646 -4.27 -12.26 13.28
C LYS A 646 -4.95 -11.40 14.35
N ALA A 647 -5.01 -11.87 15.60
CA ALA A 647 -5.57 -11.12 16.71
C ALA A 647 -4.76 -9.83 16.99
N CYS A 648 -3.44 -9.93 16.94
CA CYS A 648 -2.55 -8.77 17.03
C CYS A 648 -2.68 -7.83 15.82
N ALA A 649 -2.80 -8.39 14.61
CA ALA A 649 -2.96 -7.62 13.38
C ALA A 649 -4.25 -6.81 13.32
N SER A 650 -5.32 -7.37 13.86
CA SER A 650 -6.63 -6.73 13.98
C SER A 650 -6.77 -5.78 15.16
N GLY A 651 -5.71 -5.57 15.95
CA GLY A 651 -5.74 -4.71 17.14
C GLY A 651 -6.60 -5.24 18.29
N THR A 652 -7.05 -6.50 18.23
CA THR A 652 -7.88 -7.12 19.28
C THR A 652 -7.07 -7.57 20.50
N LYS A 653 -5.75 -7.61 20.38
CA LYS A 653 -4.80 -7.96 21.45
C LYS A 653 -3.85 -6.80 21.72
N ALA A 654 -3.61 -6.53 23.01
CA ALA A 654 -2.66 -5.49 23.41
C ALA A 654 -1.24 -5.87 22.98
N VAL A 655 -0.51 -4.91 22.40
CA VAL A 655 0.81 -5.15 21.78
C VAL A 655 1.85 -5.73 22.74
N ASN A 656 1.76 -5.42 24.03
CA ASN A 656 2.62 -5.97 25.09
C ASN A 656 2.37 -7.47 25.38
N THR A 657 1.40 -8.09 24.72
CA THR A 657 1.13 -9.54 24.77
C THR A 657 1.27 -10.20 23.39
N CYS A 658 1.62 -9.44 22.37
CA CYS A 658 1.81 -9.95 21.01
C CYS A 658 3.14 -10.69 20.83
N PRO A 659 3.26 -11.52 19.77
CA PRO A 659 4.52 -12.12 19.35
C PRO A 659 5.62 -11.11 19.04
N GLY A 660 6.86 -11.58 18.96
CA GLY A 660 8.04 -10.73 18.85
C GLY A 660 8.05 -9.83 17.61
N ASN A 661 7.66 -10.36 16.46
CA ASN A 661 7.62 -9.61 15.20
C ASN A 661 6.65 -8.42 15.26
N ARG A 662 5.44 -8.59 15.80
CA ARG A 662 4.49 -7.49 16.01
C ARG A 662 5.02 -6.44 16.98
N ARG A 663 5.67 -6.84 18.08
CA ARG A 663 6.27 -5.88 19.03
C ARG A 663 7.34 -5.04 18.37
N TRP A 664 8.19 -5.67 17.56
CA TRP A 664 9.24 -4.99 16.81
C TRP A 664 8.64 -4.02 15.78
N MET A 665 7.65 -4.45 15.00
CA MET A 665 6.99 -3.57 14.01
C MET A 665 6.28 -2.38 14.68
N GLN A 666 5.69 -2.57 15.88
CA GLN A 666 5.16 -1.45 16.66
C GLN A 666 6.24 -0.42 17.00
N LEU A 667 7.46 -0.85 17.34
CA LEU A 667 8.57 0.07 17.61
C LEU A 667 9.00 0.85 16.37
N VAL A 668 8.90 0.24 15.18
CA VAL A 668 9.17 0.94 13.91
C VAL A 668 8.17 2.10 13.72
N PHE A 669 6.87 1.83 13.91
CA PHE A 669 5.83 2.87 13.81
C PHE A 669 5.98 3.95 14.87
N ASP A 670 6.22 3.56 16.12
CA ASP A 670 6.44 4.51 17.22
C ASP A 670 7.70 5.37 16.98
N ALA A 671 8.74 4.81 16.36
CA ALA A 671 9.98 5.54 16.07
C ALA A 671 9.79 6.66 15.05
N TRP A 672 8.95 6.48 14.03
CA TRP A 672 8.69 7.55 13.04
C TRP A 672 8.12 8.81 13.67
N LEU A 673 7.23 8.66 14.67
CA LEU A 673 6.68 9.79 15.43
C LEU A 673 7.74 10.54 16.27
N LEU A 674 8.91 9.93 16.48
CA LEU A 674 10.04 10.51 17.20
C LEU A 674 11.10 11.11 16.27
N MET A 675 10.91 11.02 14.95
CA MET A 675 11.79 11.62 13.95
C MET A 675 11.27 13.01 13.57
N PRO A 676 11.90 14.11 14.01
CA PRO A 676 11.39 15.47 13.82
C PRO A 676 11.58 16.01 12.40
N SER A 677 12.22 15.25 11.51
CA SER A 677 12.46 15.60 10.11
C SER A 677 12.46 14.32 9.28
N GLY A 678 12.08 14.41 8.00
CA GLY A 678 12.25 13.30 7.06
C GLY A 678 13.69 13.14 6.55
N SER A 679 14.59 14.10 6.82
CA SER A 679 16.02 14.00 6.46
C SER A 679 16.84 13.40 7.62
N VAL A 680 16.62 12.12 7.88
CA VAL A 680 17.25 11.35 8.95
C VAL A 680 18.31 10.37 8.43
N SER A 681 19.39 10.20 9.18
CA SER A 681 20.35 9.12 8.96
C SER A 681 19.87 7.80 9.58
N MET A 682 20.49 6.68 9.21
CA MET A 682 20.24 5.39 9.88
C MET A 682 20.56 5.44 11.39
N ILE A 683 21.49 6.31 11.80
CA ILE A 683 21.85 6.52 13.20
C ILE A 683 20.76 7.29 13.95
N ASP A 684 20.13 8.27 13.31
CA ASP A 684 18.99 8.99 13.88
C ASP A 684 17.79 8.05 14.06
N ALA A 685 17.49 7.24 13.04
CA ALA A 685 16.41 6.26 13.11
C ALA A 685 16.66 5.18 14.17
N ARG A 686 17.90 4.69 14.30
CA ARG A 686 18.31 3.81 15.41
C ARG A 686 17.97 4.43 16.76
N ASN A 687 18.36 5.68 16.97
CA ASN A 687 18.13 6.38 18.24
C ASN A 687 16.62 6.55 18.51
N ALA A 688 15.84 6.85 17.47
CA ALA A 688 14.38 6.93 17.57
C ALA A 688 13.76 5.56 17.96
N MET A 689 14.24 4.45 17.41
CA MET A 689 13.77 3.10 17.80
C MET A 689 14.14 2.73 19.24
N LEU A 690 15.35 3.10 19.69
CA LEU A 690 15.75 2.92 21.09
C LEU A 690 14.85 3.73 22.03
N ALA A 691 14.52 4.97 21.66
CA ALA A 691 13.60 5.81 22.41
C ALA A 691 12.17 5.26 22.40
N ALA A 692 11.69 4.74 21.26
CA ALA A 692 10.39 4.10 21.15
C ALA A 692 10.25 2.93 22.13
N ASP A 693 11.28 2.10 22.29
CA ASP A 693 11.25 0.99 23.26
C ASP A 693 11.21 1.47 24.72
N LEU A 694 11.91 2.56 25.04
CA LEU A 694 11.81 3.20 26.36
C LEU A 694 10.37 3.66 26.66
N LEU A 695 9.69 4.24 25.67
CA LEU A 695 8.33 4.76 25.82
C LEU A 695 7.26 3.67 25.79
N ARG A 696 7.40 2.68 24.90
CA ARG A 696 6.39 1.62 24.67
C ARG A 696 6.52 0.48 25.66
N PHE A 697 7.74 0.01 25.91
CA PHE A 697 8.01 -1.20 26.69
C PHE A 697 8.91 -0.95 27.91
N GLY A 698 9.14 0.31 28.29
CA GLY A 698 9.94 0.66 29.46
C GLY A 698 11.42 0.30 29.33
N GLY A 699 11.94 0.13 28.11
CA GLY A 699 13.33 -0.23 27.86
C GLY A 699 13.62 -1.74 27.95
N ALA A 700 12.59 -2.60 27.94
CA ALA A 700 12.76 -4.03 28.10
C ALA A 700 13.53 -4.71 26.96
N ASN A 701 13.74 -4.04 25.83
CA ASN A 701 14.39 -4.59 24.63
C ASN A 701 15.64 -3.84 24.18
N GLN A 702 16.17 -2.96 25.05
CA GLN A 702 17.37 -2.20 24.72
C GLN A 702 18.55 -3.10 24.35
N ASP A 703 18.71 -4.24 25.00
CA ASP A 703 19.77 -5.20 24.70
C ASP A 703 19.60 -5.82 23.30
N LEU A 704 18.38 -6.24 22.92
CA LEU A 704 18.10 -6.76 21.57
C LEU A 704 18.38 -5.72 20.48
N LEU A 705 17.93 -4.48 20.70
CA LEU A 705 18.10 -3.39 19.77
C LEU A 705 19.58 -3.05 19.62
N TRP A 706 20.28 -2.78 20.73
CA TRP A 706 21.70 -2.41 20.69
C TRP A 706 22.59 -3.51 20.11
N ASP A 707 22.38 -4.78 20.50
CA ASP A 707 23.17 -5.88 19.96
C ASP A 707 22.87 -6.11 18.46
N GLY A 708 21.62 -5.95 18.02
CA GLY A 708 21.25 -6.04 16.60
C GLY A 708 21.87 -4.93 15.75
N PHE A 709 21.73 -3.67 16.18
CA PHE A 709 22.36 -2.53 15.51
C PHE A 709 23.89 -2.64 15.50
N ALA A 710 24.52 -2.94 16.63
CA ALA A 710 25.97 -3.17 16.70
C ALA A 710 26.40 -4.38 15.86
N GLY A 711 25.55 -5.41 15.74
CA GLY A 711 25.72 -6.54 14.85
C GLY A 711 26.07 -6.13 13.42
N ARG A 712 25.40 -5.07 12.94
CA ARG A 712 25.50 -4.54 11.57
C ARG A 712 26.22 -3.19 11.47
N GLY A 713 27.06 -2.84 12.44
CA GLY A 713 27.92 -1.66 12.35
C GLY A 713 27.25 -0.34 12.75
N MET A 714 26.08 -0.38 13.38
CA MET A 714 25.35 0.79 13.90
C MET A 714 25.38 0.87 15.44
N GLY A 715 26.47 0.43 16.07
CA GLY A 715 26.68 0.41 17.53
C GLY A 715 27.02 1.78 18.16
N ASP A 716 27.43 1.77 19.43
CA ASP A 716 27.60 2.96 20.29
C ASP A 716 28.59 4.02 19.76
N GLY A 717 29.53 3.64 18.89
CA GLY A 717 30.46 4.57 18.25
C GLY A 717 30.12 4.95 16.80
N ALA A 718 29.00 4.46 16.26
CA ALA A 718 28.67 4.67 14.86
C ALA A 718 28.14 6.09 14.65
N SER A 719 28.51 6.73 13.54
CA SER A 719 28.11 8.10 13.23
C SER A 719 27.91 8.33 11.74
N SER A 720 27.01 9.26 11.43
CA SER A 720 26.74 9.77 10.10
C SER A 720 26.85 11.29 10.11
N ARG A 721 27.38 11.88 9.03
CA ARG A 721 27.45 13.34 8.86
C ARG A 721 26.06 13.97 8.69
N ASN A 722 25.16 13.28 7.97
CA ASN A 722 23.78 13.66 7.69
C ASN A 722 23.08 12.55 6.88
N ALA A 723 21.80 12.74 6.53
CA ALA A 723 21.02 11.78 5.75
C ALA A 723 21.54 11.50 4.32
N ALA A 724 22.44 12.32 3.77
CA ALA A 724 23.07 12.12 2.47
C ALA A 724 24.46 11.46 2.56
N ASP A 725 24.91 11.08 3.75
CA ASP A 725 26.24 10.54 3.96
C ASP A 725 26.39 9.15 3.33
N SER A 726 27.23 9.05 2.30
CA SER A 726 27.56 7.79 1.62
C SER A 726 28.84 7.14 2.13
N ASP A 727 29.48 7.71 3.15
CA ASP A 727 30.72 7.19 3.76
C ASP A 727 30.61 7.31 5.28
N PRO A 728 29.70 6.55 5.92
CA PRO A 728 29.48 6.63 7.35
C PRO A 728 30.61 5.97 8.13
N ILE A 729 30.73 6.32 9.43
CA ILE A 729 31.68 5.66 10.33
C ILE A 729 30.95 4.54 11.07
N PRO A 730 31.25 3.26 10.79
CA PRO A 730 30.61 2.14 11.45
C PRO A 730 31.17 1.89 12.86
N SER A 731 30.36 1.28 13.72
CA SER A 731 30.81 0.74 15.01
C SER A 731 30.11 -0.57 15.32
N PHE A 732 30.87 -1.57 15.75
CA PHE A 732 30.35 -2.89 16.10
C PHE A 732 30.34 -3.13 17.62
N ARG A 733 30.40 -2.04 18.40
CA ARG A 733 30.34 -2.06 19.86
C ARG A 733 28.90 -1.88 20.35
N SER A 734 28.49 -2.75 21.26
CA SER A 734 27.21 -2.63 21.98
C SER A 734 27.46 -2.28 23.45
N PRO A 735 26.64 -1.42 24.07
CA PRO A 735 26.70 -1.18 25.51
C PRO A 735 26.21 -2.37 26.35
N TYR A 736 25.55 -3.37 25.75
CA TYR A 736 24.99 -4.54 26.44
C TYR A 736 25.83 -5.81 26.32
N SER A 737 26.84 -5.83 25.43
CA SER A 737 27.71 -6.98 25.23
C SER A 737 29.19 -6.61 25.26
N ARG A 738 30.03 -7.57 25.71
CA ARG A 738 31.48 -7.38 25.80
C ARG A 738 32.13 -7.59 24.44
N SER A 739 32.55 -6.52 23.78
CA SER A 739 33.28 -6.58 22.51
C SER A 739 34.65 -7.23 22.66
N ALA A 740 35.10 -7.88 21.59
CA ALA A 740 36.49 -8.25 21.37
C ALA A 740 37.25 -7.08 20.73
N THR A 741 38.51 -6.89 21.09
CA THR A 741 39.43 -5.97 20.42
C THR A 741 40.29 -6.75 19.42
N LEU A 742 40.15 -6.43 18.13
CA LEU A 742 40.93 -7.04 17.06
C LEU A 742 41.98 -6.07 16.54
N THR A 743 43.19 -6.58 16.27
CA THR A 743 44.29 -5.79 15.71
C THR A 743 44.64 -6.27 14.30
N ALA A 744 44.60 -5.35 13.34
CA ALA A 744 45.11 -5.51 11.99
C ALA A 744 46.65 -5.51 12.02
N ALA A 745 47.22 -6.71 12.02
CA ALA A 745 48.66 -6.92 11.94
C ALA A 745 48.97 -8.08 10.98
N PRO A 746 48.53 -7.99 9.71
CA PRO A 746 48.77 -9.07 8.77
C PRO A 746 50.26 -9.19 8.46
N THR A 747 50.65 -10.42 8.12
CA THR A 747 51.99 -10.71 7.61
C THR A 747 51.96 -11.21 6.18
N ASP A 748 53.04 -10.99 5.44
CA ASP A 748 53.26 -11.59 4.12
C ASP A 748 53.55 -13.11 4.20
N GLU A 749 53.87 -13.71 3.04
CA GLU A 749 54.21 -15.12 2.94
C GLU A 749 55.40 -15.57 3.80
N ASP A 750 56.32 -14.64 4.09
CA ASP A 750 57.55 -14.85 4.85
C ASP A 750 57.44 -14.40 6.32
N GLY A 751 56.25 -13.95 6.74
CA GLY A 751 56.01 -13.52 8.11
C GLY A 751 56.39 -12.05 8.40
N ARG A 752 56.65 -11.23 7.38
CA ARG A 752 56.96 -9.80 7.55
C ARG A 752 55.67 -8.98 7.64
N PRO A 753 55.61 -7.93 8.47
CA PRO A 753 54.45 -7.04 8.54
C PRO A 753 54.14 -6.37 7.20
N VAL A 754 52.85 -6.21 6.88
CA VAL A 754 52.40 -5.52 5.66
C VAL A 754 51.76 -4.16 6.02
N PRO A 755 52.42 -3.02 5.70
CA PRO A 755 51.87 -1.68 5.95
C PRO A 755 50.76 -1.33 4.94
N GLY A 756 49.99 -0.28 5.21
CA GLY A 756 48.92 0.19 4.31
C GLY A 756 47.76 -0.79 4.16
N THR A 757 47.67 -1.79 5.04
CA THR A 757 46.56 -2.74 5.13
C THR A 757 45.27 -2.01 5.50
N LYS A 758 44.17 -2.30 4.81
CA LYS A 758 42.81 -1.93 5.18
C LYS A 758 41.98 -3.17 5.51
N VAL A 759 41.14 -3.08 6.54
CA VAL A 759 40.25 -4.16 6.99
C VAL A 759 38.79 -3.74 6.83
N TYR A 760 38.01 -4.58 6.18
CA TYR A 760 36.57 -4.41 5.96
C TYR A 760 35.81 -5.53 6.66
N VAL A 761 34.69 -5.22 7.30
CA VAL A 761 33.77 -6.24 7.81
C VAL A 761 32.83 -6.65 6.69
N GLY A 762 32.78 -7.95 6.40
CA GLY A 762 32.01 -8.50 5.29
C GLY A 762 32.85 -8.75 4.04
N GLU A 763 32.18 -8.76 2.89
CA GLU A 763 32.71 -9.32 1.63
C GLU A 763 33.08 -8.28 0.57
N TYR A 764 32.75 -7.01 0.82
CA TYR A 764 32.89 -5.89 -0.10
C TYR A 764 34.03 -4.96 0.32
N THR A 765 34.84 -4.56 -0.65
CA THR A 765 35.90 -3.54 -0.50
C THR A 765 35.62 -2.33 -1.38
N ALA A 766 35.05 -2.56 -2.56
CA ALA A 766 34.59 -1.51 -3.46
C ALA A 766 33.50 -0.67 -2.78
N ARG A 767 33.73 0.65 -2.69
CA ARG A 767 32.77 1.63 -2.14
C ARG A 767 32.26 1.23 -0.74
N SER A 768 33.13 0.62 0.06
CA SER A 768 32.86 0.28 1.44
C SER A 768 33.86 0.99 2.34
N THR A 769 33.49 1.27 3.59
CA THR A 769 34.34 1.96 4.57
C THR A 769 35.15 0.92 5.37
N PRO A 770 36.49 1.05 5.45
CA PRO A 770 37.29 0.17 6.31
C PRO A 770 37.06 0.47 7.79
N VAL A 771 37.14 -0.55 8.64
CA VAL A 771 37.00 -0.43 10.11
C VAL A 771 38.33 -0.27 10.84
N ALA A 772 39.42 -0.62 10.17
CA ALA A 772 40.78 -0.45 10.66
C ALA A 772 41.75 -0.34 9.48
N ASP A 773 42.84 0.39 9.65
CA ASP A 773 43.96 0.37 8.73
C ASP A 773 45.32 0.47 9.45
N THR A 774 46.40 0.26 8.70
CA THR A 774 47.78 0.35 9.21
C THR A 774 48.56 1.50 8.57
N ASP A 775 47.87 2.42 7.91
CA ASP A 775 48.49 3.58 7.29
C ASP A 775 48.61 4.71 8.33
N PRO A 776 49.84 5.06 8.77
CA PRO A 776 50.03 6.11 9.78
C PRO A 776 49.59 7.50 9.29
N ALA A 777 49.28 7.68 8.00
CA ALA A 777 48.75 8.92 7.45
C ALA A 777 47.23 9.09 7.65
N THR A 778 46.50 8.04 8.05
CA THR A 778 45.05 8.12 8.31
C THR A 778 44.76 8.28 9.80
N ALA A 779 43.53 8.70 10.11
CA ALA A 779 43.04 8.74 11.49
C ALA A 779 42.47 7.40 11.96
N LEU A 780 42.35 6.41 11.08
CA LEU A 780 41.72 5.14 11.36
C LEU A 780 42.74 4.19 12.03
N PRO A 781 42.49 3.72 13.26
CA PRO A 781 43.47 2.90 13.96
C PRO A 781 43.59 1.49 13.39
N ALA A 782 44.71 0.82 13.67
CA ALA A 782 44.89 -0.61 13.38
C ALA A 782 44.07 -1.52 14.29
N THR A 783 43.32 -0.98 15.25
CA THR A 783 42.53 -1.74 16.21
C THR A 783 41.07 -1.33 16.15
N PHE A 784 40.16 -2.30 16.19
CA PHE A 784 38.72 -2.06 16.25
C PHE A 784 38.04 -3.04 17.21
N GLU A 785 36.84 -2.67 17.66
CA GLU A 785 36.04 -3.48 18.57
C GLU A 785 34.85 -4.12 17.85
N ILE A 786 34.56 -5.38 18.18
CA ILE A 786 33.48 -6.14 17.54
C ILE A 786 32.80 -7.09 18.52
N GLY A 787 31.48 -7.24 18.40
CA GLY A 787 30.73 -8.24 19.16
C GLY A 787 31.26 -9.67 18.94
N ALA A 788 31.07 -10.53 19.95
CA ALA A 788 31.47 -11.93 19.85
C ALA A 788 30.69 -12.66 18.73
N GLY A 789 31.30 -13.67 18.14
CA GLY A 789 30.71 -14.47 17.07
C GLY A 789 31.62 -14.64 15.87
N GLU A 790 31.19 -15.49 14.94
CA GLU A 790 31.84 -15.71 13.66
C GLU A 790 31.51 -14.59 12.69
N ARG A 791 32.54 -14.05 12.04
CA ARG A 791 32.37 -13.03 11.00
C ARG A 791 33.41 -13.22 9.90
N THR A 792 33.02 -12.80 8.70
CA THR A 792 33.92 -12.67 7.56
C THR A 792 34.49 -11.26 7.52
N TYR A 793 35.78 -11.16 7.22
CA TYR A 793 36.50 -9.91 7.00
C TYR A 793 37.21 -10.00 5.65
N THR A 794 37.26 -8.87 4.95
CA THR A 794 38.06 -8.74 3.73
C THR A 794 39.21 -7.78 4.01
N VAL A 795 40.42 -8.16 3.61
CA VAL A 795 41.65 -7.41 3.86
C VAL A 795 42.34 -7.11 2.54
N THR A 796 42.74 -5.86 2.35
CA THR A 796 43.50 -5.40 1.17
C THR A 796 44.75 -4.65 1.62
N ALA A 797 45.79 -4.66 0.78
CA ALA A 797 47.00 -3.86 0.97
C ALA A 797 47.69 -3.66 -0.38
N PRO A 798 48.45 -2.57 -0.59
CA PRO A 798 49.19 -2.36 -1.84
C PRO A 798 50.10 -3.53 -2.20
N GLY A 799 50.04 -4.01 -3.44
CA GLY A 799 50.83 -5.15 -3.93
C GLY A 799 50.40 -6.52 -3.39
N LYS A 800 49.29 -6.59 -2.64
CA LYS A 800 48.79 -7.83 -2.03
C LYS A 800 47.39 -8.18 -2.55
N ALA A 801 47.12 -9.48 -2.56
CA ALA A 801 45.84 -10.02 -2.97
C ALA A 801 44.73 -9.70 -1.95
N GLN A 802 43.52 -9.47 -2.45
CA GLN A 802 42.32 -9.35 -1.64
C GLN A 802 42.08 -10.68 -0.91
N THR A 803 42.18 -10.64 0.41
CA THR A 803 42.15 -11.83 1.25
C THR A 803 40.92 -11.82 2.14
N ARG A 804 40.07 -12.84 2.01
CA ARG A 804 38.94 -13.07 2.91
C ARG A 804 39.33 -14.02 4.04
N VAL A 805 38.98 -13.66 5.26
CA VAL A 805 39.15 -14.54 6.44
C VAL A 805 37.85 -14.60 7.23
N THR A 806 37.48 -15.80 7.68
CA THR A 806 36.33 -16.03 8.56
C THR A 806 36.83 -16.63 9.85
N PHE A 807 36.50 -16.02 10.97
CA PHE A 807 36.84 -16.56 12.28
C PHE A 807 35.90 -16.03 13.37
N SER A 808 35.82 -16.78 14.47
CA SER A 808 35.07 -16.39 15.66
C SER A 808 35.91 -15.57 16.63
N ALA A 809 35.40 -14.40 17.02
CA ALA A 809 35.91 -13.60 18.13
C ALA A 809 35.17 -13.95 19.42
N LYS A 810 35.89 -14.04 20.55
CA LYS A 810 35.28 -14.30 21.88
C LYS A 810 35.03 -12.99 22.63
N ALA A 811 33.98 -12.96 23.44
CA ALA A 811 33.65 -11.78 24.24
C ALA A 811 34.82 -11.33 25.14
N GLY A 812 35.17 -10.03 25.08
CA GLY A 812 36.28 -9.45 25.85
C GLY A 812 37.68 -9.90 25.44
N GLN A 813 37.83 -10.61 24.32
CA GLN A 813 39.13 -11.08 23.83
C GLN A 813 39.90 -9.94 23.17
N THR A 814 41.21 -9.84 23.43
CA THR A 814 42.14 -9.06 22.60
C THR A 814 42.99 -10.03 21.77
N ARG A 815 43.04 -9.86 20.45
CA ARG A 815 43.87 -10.69 19.57
C ARG A 815 44.25 -9.98 18.26
N ASN A 816 45.36 -10.41 17.68
CA ASN A 816 45.64 -10.13 16.26
C ASN A 816 44.68 -10.92 15.36
N MET A 817 44.32 -10.33 14.24
CA MET A 817 43.58 -11.01 13.18
C MET A 817 44.47 -12.11 12.56
N PRO A 818 43.93 -13.32 12.31
CA PRO A 818 44.69 -14.43 11.73
C PRO A 818 44.80 -14.28 10.20
N VAL A 819 45.44 -13.21 9.74
CA VAL A 819 45.51 -12.85 8.30
C VAL A 819 46.94 -13.00 7.79
N LYS A 820 47.07 -13.74 6.69
CA LYS A 820 48.31 -13.84 5.93
C LYS A 820 48.04 -13.41 4.50
N LEU A 821 48.72 -12.35 4.06
CA LEU A 821 48.54 -11.76 2.73
C LEU A 821 49.51 -12.39 1.73
N ILE A 822 49.02 -12.61 0.51
CA ILE A 822 49.77 -13.17 -0.61
C ILE A 822 50.10 -12.04 -1.58
N ASP A 823 51.26 -12.09 -2.22
CA ASP A 823 51.62 -11.11 -3.26
C ASP A 823 50.62 -11.18 -4.43
N ASN A 824 50.10 -10.02 -4.84
CA ASN A 824 49.39 -9.90 -6.11
C ASN A 824 50.41 -9.63 -7.22
N LEU A 825 50.68 -10.64 -8.05
CA LEU A 825 51.72 -10.56 -9.08
C LEU A 825 51.31 -9.73 -10.29
N SER A 826 50.02 -9.41 -10.44
CA SER A 826 49.50 -8.58 -11.53
C SER A 826 49.29 -7.12 -11.13
N ASP A 827 49.52 -6.75 -9.87
CA ASP A 827 49.28 -5.39 -9.38
C ASP A 827 50.20 -4.37 -10.07
N THR A 828 49.59 -3.49 -10.87
CA THR A 828 50.28 -2.43 -11.62
C THR A 828 50.88 -1.36 -10.70
N THR A 829 50.32 -1.17 -9.51
CA THR A 829 50.88 -0.27 -8.48
C THR A 829 52.14 -0.86 -7.83
N ALA A 830 52.31 -2.18 -7.89
CA ALA A 830 53.49 -2.92 -7.41
C ALA A 830 54.53 -3.20 -8.52
N GLY A 831 54.32 -2.68 -9.72
CA GLY A 831 55.28 -2.73 -10.82
C GLY A 831 54.97 -3.75 -11.93
N ALA A 832 53.81 -4.41 -11.91
CA ALA A 832 53.32 -5.13 -13.08
C ALA A 832 52.96 -4.13 -14.20
N THR A 833 52.86 -4.62 -15.43
CA THR A 833 52.28 -3.82 -16.53
C THR A 833 51.21 -4.62 -17.26
N ILE A 834 50.09 -3.97 -17.60
CA ILE A 834 49.05 -4.58 -18.43
C ILE A 834 48.94 -3.85 -19.77
N THR A 835 48.77 -4.62 -20.85
CA THR A 835 48.64 -4.15 -22.23
C THR A 835 47.43 -4.79 -22.90
N GLY A 836 46.78 -4.04 -23.79
CA GLY A 836 45.58 -4.48 -24.52
C GLY A 836 44.81 -3.27 -25.04
N GLU A 837 43.80 -3.50 -25.88
CA GLU A 837 42.95 -2.44 -26.43
C GLU A 837 41.68 -2.29 -25.59
N GLY A 838 41.39 -1.07 -25.13
CA GLY A 838 40.24 -0.81 -24.28
C GLY A 838 40.26 0.56 -23.62
N THR A 839 39.35 0.75 -22.67
CA THR A 839 39.28 1.95 -21.81
C THR A 839 39.74 1.57 -20.41
N ALA A 840 40.59 2.40 -19.80
CA ALA A 840 41.11 2.20 -18.45
C ALA A 840 41.70 0.80 -18.19
N VAL A 841 42.45 0.25 -19.16
CA VAL A 841 43.01 -1.13 -19.07
C VAL A 841 43.84 -1.36 -17.80
N GLN A 842 44.54 -0.34 -17.31
CA GLN A 842 45.32 -0.46 -16.06
C GLN A 842 44.45 -0.77 -14.84
N ALA A 843 43.18 -0.33 -14.83
CA ALA A 843 42.23 -0.60 -13.75
C ALA A 843 41.89 -2.09 -13.60
N MET A 844 42.14 -2.92 -14.62
CA MET A 844 41.85 -4.36 -14.53
C MET A 844 42.84 -5.12 -13.65
N ALA A 845 43.91 -4.49 -13.18
CA ALA A 845 44.97 -5.13 -12.42
C ALA A 845 45.67 -4.12 -11.50
N ASP A 846 44.95 -3.16 -10.92
CA ASP A 846 45.51 -2.12 -10.04
C ASP A 846 45.42 -2.47 -8.55
N GLY A 847 44.92 -3.67 -8.21
CA GLY A 847 44.74 -4.10 -6.83
C GLY A 847 43.46 -3.57 -6.18
N ASP A 848 42.60 -2.85 -6.91
CA ASP A 848 41.40 -2.19 -6.38
C ASP A 848 40.11 -2.66 -7.07
N GLU A 849 39.21 -3.28 -6.30
CA GLU A 849 37.86 -3.64 -6.79
C GLU A 849 36.95 -2.41 -7.05
N GLY A 850 37.43 -1.19 -6.76
CA GLY A 850 36.73 0.06 -6.96
C GLY A 850 36.77 0.64 -8.38
N THR A 851 37.70 0.20 -9.22
CA THR A 851 37.92 0.71 -10.60
C THR A 851 37.54 -0.36 -11.62
N THR A 852 37.33 0.00 -12.90
CA THR A 852 36.92 -0.97 -13.92
C THR A 852 37.49 -0.64 -15.28
N GLY A 853 38.08 -1.65 -15.92
CA GLY A 853 38.49 -1.59 -17.31
C GLY A 853 37.43 -2.19 -18.23
N THR A 854 37.38 -1.72 -19.48
CA THR A 854 36.49 -2.30 -20.49
C THR A 854 37.20 -2.51 -21.81
N THR A 855 36.68 -3.43 -22.62
CA THR A 855 37.03 -3.52 -24.03
C THR A 855 36.58 -2.27 -24.80
N VAL A 856 36.97 -2.16 -26.06
CA VAL A 856 36.25 -1.32 -27.03
C VAL A 856 34.79 -1.80 -27.18
N THR A 857 33.90 -0.97 -27.73
CA THR A 857 32.45 -1.24 -27.78
C THR A 857 32.08 -2.55 -28.49
N THR A 858 32.73 -2.85 -29.61
CA THR A 858 32.50 -4.08 -30.40
C THR A 858 33.84 -4.77 -30.63
N PRO A 859 34.36 -5.50 -29.63
CA PRO A 859 35.70 -6.04 -29.70
C PRO A 859 35.78 -7.24 -30.65
N THR A 860 36.77 -7.23 -31.54
CA THR A 860 37.27 -8.44 -32.21
C THR A 860 37.82 -9.44 -31.19
N ALA A 861 38.07 -10.69 -31.58
CA ALA A 861 38.62 -11.70 -30.66
C ALA A 861 39.94 -11.26 -30.01
N ALA A 862 40.85 -10.63 -30.78
CA ALA A 862 42.11 -10.11 -30.25
C ALA A 862 41.92 -8.97 -29.23
N GLN A 863 40.92 -8.11 -29.45
CA GLN A 863 40.59 -6.98 -28.57
C GLN A 863 39.88 -7.40 -27.26
N ARG A 864 39.69 -8.71 -27.03
CA ARG A 864 39.20 -9.27 -25.76
C ARG A 864 40.32 -9.78 -24.86
N SER A 865 41.57 -9.73 -25.33
CA SER A 865 42.74 -10.24 -24.63
C SER A 865 43.58 -9.11 -24.03
N PHE A 866 44.00 -9.29 -22.78
CA PHE A 866 44.85 -8.37 -22.04
C PHE A 866 46.06 -9.13 -21.50
N THR A 867 47.27 -8.65 -21.77
CA THR A 867 48.52 -9.28 -21.37
C THR A 867 49.14 -8.52 -20.21
N ILE A 868 49.42 -9.24 -19.13
CA ILE A 868 50.01 -8.75 -17.89
C ILE A 868 51.44 -9.30 -17.77
N ASP A 869 52.44 -8.42 -17.71
CA ASP A 869 53.81 -8.73 -17.28
C ASP A 869 53.87 -8.74 -15.75
N LEU A 870 54.24 -9.89 -15.18
CA LEU A 870 54.14 -10.13 -13.74
C LEU A 870 55.30 -9.49 -12.97
N VAL A 871 54.99 -9.02 -11.75
CA VAL A 871 56.00 -8.53 -10.81
C VAL A 871 57.06 -9.61 -10.55
N GLY A 872 58.33 -9.21 -10.60
CA GLY A 872 59.46 -10.08 -10.22
C GLY A 872 59.82 -11.16 -11.24
N GLY A 873 59.38 -11.04 -12.50
CA GLY A 873 59.78 -11.91 -13.60
C GLY A 873 59.11 -13.29 -13.54
N ARG A 874 59.91 -14.37 -13.63
CA ARG A 874 59.35 -15.74 -13.75
C ARG A 874 58.74 -16.22 -12.43
N GLN A 875 57.42 -16.40 -12.43
CA GLN A 875 56.61 -16.86 -11.31
C GLN A 875 56.09 -18.30 -11.51
N GLN A 876 55.60 -18.89 -10.42
CA GLN A 876 54.86 -20.16 -10.42
C GLN A 876 53.41 -19.86 -10.08
N VAL A 877 52.57 -19.65 -11.09
CA VAL A 877 51.17 -19.25 -10.91
C VAL A 877 50.33 -20.47 -10.57
N ARG A 878 49.40 -20.29 -9.61
CA ARG A 878 48.45 -21.32 -9.19
C ARG A 878 47.02 -20.83 -9.00
N LYS A 879 46.80 -19.54 -8.82
CA LYS A 879 45.45 -19.00 -8.73
C LYS A 879 45.33 -17.70 -9.49
N VAL A 880 44.12 -17.43 -9.93
CA VAL A 880 43.69 -16.11 -10.33
C VAL A 880 42.48 -15.72 -9.50
N GLN A 881 42.40 -14.48 -9.08
CA GLN A 881 41.18 -13.90 -8.55
C GLN A 881 40.64 -12.90 -9.57
N VAL A 882 39.34 -12.94 -9.82
CA VAL A 882 38.71 -12.04 -10.80
C VAL A 882 37.47 -11.44 -10.17
N SER A 883 37.27 -10.13 -10.36
CA SER A 883 36.03 -9.44 -10.03
C SER A 883 35.35 -8.93 -11.29
N ALA A 884 34.03 -9.10 -11.33
CA ALA A 884 33.15 -8.63 -12.39
C ALA A 884 32.16 -7.56 -11.87
N LEU A 885 32.36 -7.03 -10.66
CA LEU A 885 31.51 -6.01 -10.03
C LEU A 885 31.93 -4.61 -10.50
N PRO A 886 31.24 -4.00 -11.48
CA PRO A 886 31.79 -2.82 -12.12
C PRO A 886 31.68 -1.58 -11.25
N GLN A 887 32.58 -0.64 -11.50
CA GLN A 887 32.47 0.74 -11.06
C GLN A 887 31.16 1.37 -11.60
N PRO A 888 30.41 2.11 -10.77
CA PRO A 888 29.20 2.79 -11.21
C PRO A 888 29.41 3.69 -12.43
N GLY A 889 28.55 3.53 -13.44
CA GLY A 889 28.57 4.33 -14.68
C GLY A 889 29.58 3.88 -15.74
N VAL A 890 30.47 2.91 -15.45
CA VAL A 890 31.47 2.43 -16.43
C VAL A 890 30.93 1.30 -17.32
N ALA A 891 30.20 0.36 -16.71
CA ALA A 891 29.59 -0.78 -17.38
C ALA A 891 28.25 -1.16 -16.72
N GLY A 892 27.28 -1.56 -17.55
CA GLY A 892 25.99 -2.09 -17.08
C GLY A 892 26.09 -3.53 -16.61
N ARG A 893 25.07 -4.01 -15.89
CA ARG A 893 24.99 -5.37 -15.31
C ARG A 893 25.29 -6.47 -16.35
N PHE A 894 24.81 -6.28 -17.58
CA PHE A 894 24.91 -7.27 -18.65
C PHE A 894 26.24 -7.28 -19.43
N GLN A 895 27.08 -6.27 -19.22
CA GLN A 895 28.37 -6.11 -19.91
C GLN A 895 29.52 -6.79 -19.15
N ASN A 896 29.30 -7.18 -17.90
CA ASN A 896 30.36 -7.76 -17.07
C ASN A 896 30.72 -9.16 -17.54
N VAL A 897 32.01 -9.49 -17.42
CA VAL A 897 32.54 -10.81 -17.79
C VAL A 897 31.76 -11.92 -17.09
N ARG A 898 31.46 -12.98 -17.84
CA ARG A 898 30.80 -14.20 -17.36
C ARG A 898 31.75 -15.39 -17.42
N GLN A 899 32.49 -15.50 -18.52
CA GLN A 899 33.52 -16.52 -18.73
C GLN A 899 34.82 -15.87 -19.21
N PHE A 900 35.95 -16.39 -18.76
CA PHE A 900 37.29 -15.95 -19.18
C PHE A 900 38.25 -17.12 -19.33
N THR A 901 39.33 -16.90 -20.09
CA THR A 901 40.43 -17.84 -20.26
C THR A 901 41.74 -17.20 -19.82
N ILE A 902 42.60 -17.99 -19.18
CA ILE A 902 43.93 -17.64 -18.73
C ILE A 902 44.93 -18.42 -19.57
N SER A 903 45.78 -17.69 -20.29
CA SER A 903 46.95 -18.23 -20.97
C SER A 903 48.22 -17.69 -20.33
N THR A 904 49.31 -18.45 -20.41
CA THR A 904 50.60 -18.07 -19.80
C THR A 904 51.73 -18.13 -20.81
N CYS A 905 52.74 -17.29 -20.62
CA CYS A 905 54.00 -17.34 -21.34
C CYS A 905 55.18 -17.25 -20.36
N ASP A 906 56.22 -18.07 -20.59
CA ASP A 906 57.48 -18.11 -19.83
C ASP A 906 58.60 -17.53 -20.70
N ALA A 907 58.82 -16.21 -20.62
CA ALA A 907 59.81 -15.50 -21.45
C ALA A 907 61.22 -16.07 -21.22
N LYS A 908 61.75 -16.77 -22.23
CA LYS A 908 63.09 -17.37 -22.20
C LYS A 908 63.66 -17.51 -23.61
N GLY A 909 64.96 -17.25 -23.75
CA GLY A 909 65.64 -17.36 -25.04
C GLY A 909 65.05 -16.42 -26.09
N ARG A 910 64.40 -16.99 -27.12
CA ARG A 910 63.75 -16.22 -28.21
C ARG A 910 62.27 -15.90 -27.96
N VAL A 911 61.66 -16.47 -26.93
CA VAL A 911 60.26 -16.23 -26.58
C VAL A 911 60.17 -14.93 -25.81
N THR A 912 59.52 -13.92 -26.38
CA THR A 912 59.38 -12.57 -25.81
C THR A 912 57.99 -12.30 -25.21
N CYS A 913 57.05 -13.25 -25.33
CA CYS A 913 55.66 -13.09 -24.88
C CYS A 913 54.93 -11.91 -25.55
N SER A 914 55.38 -11.53 -26.75
CA SER A 914 54.80 -10.43 -27.53
C SER A 914 53.89 -10.90 -28.66
N GLN A 915 53.86 -12.21 -28.92
CA GLN A 915 53.08 -12.83 -29.99
C GLN A 915 52.08 -13.82 -29.39
N ASP A 916 50.89 -13.95 -29.96
CA ASP A 916 49.88 -14.87 -29.45
C ASP A 916 50.36 -16.33 -29.40
N ALA A 917 51.22 -16.73 -30.35
CA ALA A 917 51.80 -18.07 -30.41
C ALA A 917 52.79 -18.37 -29.26
N ASP A 918 53.25 -17.36 -28.52
CA ASP A 918 54.10 -17.54 -27.34
C ASP A 918 53.30 -17.99 -26.11
N PHE A 919 51.97 -17.83 -26.14
CA PHE A 919 51.08 -18.16 -25.03
C PHE A 919 50.48 -19.56 -25.19
N SER A 920 50.34 -20.25 -24.07
CA SER A 920 49.60 -21.51 -23.99
C SER A 920 48.47 -21.37 -22.98
N GLU A 921 47.29 -21.88 -23.32
CA GLU A 921 46.15 -21.91 -22.40
C GLU A 921 46.52 -22.71 -21.15
N ALA A 922 46.33 -22.09 -19.98
CA ALA A 922 46.56 -22.71 -18.69
C ALA A 922 45.23 -23.09 -18.02
N TYR A 923 44.17 -22.30 -18.23
CA TYR A 923 42.87 -22.49 -17.60
C TYR A 923 41.76 -21.78 -18.36
N THR A 924 40.58 -22.39 -18.44
CA THR A 924 39.34 -21.75 -18.88
C THR A 924 38.34 -21.85 -17.75
N SER A 925 37.70 -20.73 -17.38
CA SER A 925 36.71 -20.72 -16.31
C SER A 925 35.45 -21.50 -16.72
N PRO A 926 34.62 -21.94 -15.75
CA PRO A 926 33.24 -22.33 -16.04
C PRO A 926 32.52 -21.26 -16.87
N ALA A 927 31.56 -21.68 -17.70
CA ALA A 927 30.77 -20.76 -18.54
C ALA A 927 29.94 -19.76 -17.73
N ASP A 928 29.71 -20.07 -16.45
CA ASP A 928 28.97 -19.30 -15.45
C ASP A 928 29.88 -18.90 -14.27
N ALA A 929 31.17 -18.62 -14.53
CA ALA A 929 32.13 -18.24 -13.48
C ALA A 929 31.61 -17.09 -12.59
N PHE A 930 30.91 -16.15 -13.22
CA PHE A 930 30.04 -15.18 -12.58
C PHE A 930 28.60 -15.48 -12.97
N PRO A 931 27.83 -16.18 -12.11
CA PRO A 931 26.43 -16.45 -12.38
C PRO A 931 25.67 -15.13 -12.52
N GLY A 932 24.51 -15.19 -13.14
CA GLY A 932 23.78 -14.00 -13.56
C GLY A 932 22.47 -14.51 -14.08
N ASP A 933 21.51 -14.64 -13.17
CA ASP A 933 20.24 -15.28 -13.44
C ASP A 933 19.13 -14.24 -13.56
N ALA A 934 17.97 -14.67 -14.04
CA ALA A 934 16.79 -13.82 -14.07
C ALA A 934 16.41 -13.36 -12.63
N PRO A 935 15.95 -12.11 -12.47
CA PRO A 935 15.66 -11.16 -13.53
C PRO A 935 16.86 -10.32 -13.99
N ARG A 936 17.98 -10.32 -13.25
CA ARG A 936 19.22 -9.59 -13.62
C ARG A 936 20.42 -10.04 -12.77
N PRO A 937 21.66 -9.90 -13.30
CA PRO A 937 22.87 -10.05 -12.50
C PRO A 937 22.96 -9.06 -11.34
N VAL A 938 23.42 -9.50 -10.18
CA VAL A 938 23.56 -8.67 -8.97
C VAL A 938 24.94 -8.71 -8.32
N ALA A 939 25.23 -7.75 -7.45
CA ALA A 939 26.51 -7.62 -6.78
C ALA A 939 27.06 -8.92 -6.13
N PRO A 940 26.28 -9.73 -5.38
CA PRO A 940 26.80 -10.99 -4.81
C PRO A 940 27.28 -12.00 -5.87
N GLU A 941 26.75 -11.92 -7.07
CA GLU A 941 27.13 -12.81 -8.17
C GLU A 941 28.42 -12.33 -8.87
N LEU A 942 28.66 -11.01 -8.85
CA LEU A 942 29.71 -10.33 -9.60
C LEU A 942 30.99 -9.98 -8.79
N LYS A 943 30.94 -10.02 -7.45
CA LYS A 943 32.10 -9.74 -6.57
C LYS A 943 33.31 -10.66 -6.83
N MET A 944 34.49 -10.29 -6.31
CA MET A 944 35.74 -11.04 -6.42
C MET A 944 35.58 -12.55 -6.11
N ARG A 945 36.04 -13.40 -7.04
CA ARG A 945 36.05 -14.87 -6.94
C ARG A 945 37.46 -15.41 -7.15
N THR A 946 37.79 -16.54 -6.53
CA THR A 946 39.10 -17.20 -6.65
C THR A 946 38.98 -18.47 -7.48
N PHE A 947 39.90 -18.64 -8.43
CA PHE A 947 39.96 -19.78 -9.33
C PHE A 947 41.34 -20.44 -9.25
N GLU A 948 41.35 -21.73 -8.93
CA GLU A 948 42.56 -22.56 -8.95
C GLU A 948 42.92 -22.89 -10.40
N ILE A 949 44.19 -22.72 -10.75
CA ILE A 949 44.73 -23.09 -12.07
C ILE A 949 45.88 -24.11 -11.93
N PRO A 950 46.17 -24.92 -12.96
CA PRO A 950 47.34 -25.78 -12.96
C PRO A 950 48.62 -24.99 -12.66
N ARG A 951 49.53 -25.61 -11.90
CA ARG A 951 50.83 -25.00 -11.55
C ARG A 951 51.62 -24.73 -12.82
N THR A 952 51.72 -23.46 -13.20
CA THR A 952 52.29 -23.08 -14.49
C THR A 952 53.37 -22.02 -14.31
N PRO A 953 54.60 -22.22 -14.85
CA PRO A 953 55.60 -21.18 -14.88
C PRO A 953 55.20 -20.07 -15.85
N ALA A 954 55.25 -18.82 -15.41
CA ALA A 954 54.87 -17.68 -16.25
C ALA A 954 55.70 -16.44 -15.89
N THR A 955 56.15 -15.70 -16.89
CA THR A 955 56.53 -14.29 -16.74
C THR A 955 55.37 -13.39 -17.13
N HIS A 956 54.50 -13.84 -18.05
CA HIS A 956 53.32 -13.11 -18.49
C HIS A 956 52.06 -13.97 -18.37
N VAL A 957 50.95 -13.32 -18.04
CA VAL A 957 49.60 -13.89 -18.06
C VAL A 957 48.76 -13.12 -19.07
N LYS A 958 48.07 -13.82 -19.96
CA LYS A 958 47.09 -13.25 -20.88
C LYS A 958 45.69 -13.66 -20.42
N VAL A 959 44.84 -12.68 -20.17
CA VAL A 959 43.44 -12.85 -19.78
C VAL A 959 42.58 -12.55 -20.99
N GLU A 960 41.81 -13.52 -21.45
CA GLU A 960 40.83 -13.35 -22.53
C GLU A 960 39.42 -13.35 -21.94
N LEU A 961 38.64 -12.31 -22.24
CA LEU A 961 37.21 -12.25 -21.89
C LEU A 961 36.40 -13.01 -22.96
N VAL A 962 35.87 -14.18 -22.61
CA VAL A 962 35.24 -15.11 -23.57
C VAL A 962 33.78 -14.71 -23.82
N THR A 963 32.98 -14.61 -22.75
CA THR A 963 31.59 -14.15 -22.79
C THR A 963 31.29 -13.15 -21.68
N ASN A 964 30.31 -12.29 -21.92
CA ASN A 964 29.65 -11.45 -20.91
C ASN A 964 28.27 -12.02 -20.58
N GLN A 965 27.51 -11.35 -19.72
CA GLN A 965 26.21 -11.86 -19.30
C GLN A 965 25.21 -11.98 -20.47
N CYS A 966 25.20 -11.06 -21.46
CA CYS A 966 24.33 -11.25 -22.65
C CYS A 966 24.74 -12.48 -23.48
N SER A 967 26.03 -12.57 -23.85
CA SER A 967 26.52 -13.58 -24.81
C SER A 967 26.70 -14.98 -24.19
N GLY A 968 26.88 -15.08 -22.88
CA GLY A 968 27.06 -16.33 -22.14
C GLY A 968 25.90 -16.69 -21.20
N GLY A 969 24.85 -15.87 -21.10
CA GLY A 969 23.69 -16.09 -20.24
C GLY A 969 22.46 -16.53 -21.05
N PRO A 970 22.13 -17.84 -21.10
CA PRO A 970 21.02 -18.34 -21.93
C PRO A 970 19.66 -17.77 -21.54
N ALA A 971 19.47 -17.41 -20.25
CA ALA A 971 18.25 -16.80 -19.75
C ALA A 971 17.96 -15.40 -20.33
N PHE A 972 18.93 -14.77 -21.01
CA PHE A 972 18.80 -13.44 -21.59
C PHE A 972 18.77 -13.46 -23.12
N GLN A 973 18.79 -14.63 -23.74
CA GLN A 973 18.90 -14.79 -25.19
C GLN A 973 17.57 -15.17 -25.82
N GLY A 974 17.40 -14.77 -27.09
CA GLY A 974 16.22 -15.06 -27.89
C GLY A 974 15.01 -14.21 -27.52
N GLU A 975 13.99 -14.27 -28.39
CA GLU A 975 12.71 -13.61 -28.16
C GLU A 975 11.90 -14.41 -27.11
N GLN A 976 11.51 -13.74 -26.03
CA GLN A 976 10.88 -14.31 -24.84
C GLN A 976 9.42 -13.90 -24.67
N ASP A 977 8.97 -12.88 -25.41
CA ASP A 977 7.60 -12.40 -25.37
C ASP A 977 6.98 -12.26 -26.77
N ASN A 978 5.71 -11.88 -26.82
CA ASN A 978 4.93 -11.64 -28.03
C ASN A 978 4.64 -10.14 -28.24
N ASP A 979 5.34 -9.23 -27.56
CA ASP A 979 5.17 -7.79 -27.75
C ASP A 979 5.98 -7.32 -28.96
N PRO A 980 5.33 -6.98 -30.10
CA PRO A 980 6.06 -6.57 -31.30
C PRO A 980 6.84 -5.27 -31.15
N ASN A 981 6.63 -4.51 -30.07
CA ASN A 981 7.32 -3.27 -29.77
C ASN A 981 8.51 -3.45 -28.82
N ASN A 982 8.76 -4.68 -28.35
CA ASN A 982 9.77 -4.97 -27.34
C ASN A 982 10.60 -6.20 -27.73
N ALA A 983 11.78 -5.97 -28.33
CA ALA A 983 12.71 -7.08 -28.57
C ALA A 983 13.45 -7.45 -27.28
N THR A 984 13.45 -8.73 -26.92
CA THR A 984 13.91 -9.19 -25.59
C THR A 984 15.32 -9.83 -25.60
N ASP A 985 15.84 -10.20 -26.78
CA ASP A 985 17.16 -10.80 -26.91
C ASP A 985 18.29 -9.83 -26.55
N CYS A 986 19.00 -10.10 -25.44
CA CYS A 986 20.13 -9.29 -24.97
C CYS A 986 21.20 -9.14 -26.03
N THR A 987 21.43 -10.15 -26.88
CA THR A 987 22.57 -10.14 -27.80
C THR A 987 22.35 -9.25 -29.01
N THR A 988 21.09 -8.98 -29.36
CA THR A 988 20.72 -8.24 -30.58
C THR A 988 19.99 -6.94 -30.29
N ALA A 989 19.19 -6.87 -29.22
CA ALA A 989 18.38 -5.70 -28.88
C ALA A 989 19.04 -4.73 -27.89
N TYR A 990 20.03 -5.18 -27.10
CA TYR A 990 20.78 -4.31 -26.20
C TYR A 990 22.02 -3.71 -26.88
N SER A 991 22.10 -2.38 -26.97
CA SER A 991 23.22 -1.67 -27.62
C SER A 991 24.58 -1.92 -26.97
N GLY A 992 24.60 -2.31 -25.69
CA GLY A 992 25.81 -2.62 -24.94
C GLY A 992 26.27 -4.07 -25.01
N ALA A 993 25.59 -4.95 -25.78
CA ALA A 993 25.74 -6.40 -25.71
C ALA A 993 27.13 -6.93 -26.04
N ALA A 994 27.89 -6.25 -26.90
CA ALA A 994 29.22 -6.69 -27.32
C ALA A 994 30.35 -6.19 -26.39
N LYS A 995 30.12 -5.11 -25.64
CA LYS A 995 31.13 -4.53 -24.74
C LYS A 995 31.31 -5.45 -23.53
N MET A 996 32.56 -5.63 -23.12
CA MET A 996 32.91 -6.47 -21.98
C MET A 996 33.64 -5.65 -20.91
N ALA A 997 33.33 -5.92 -19.65
CA ALA A 997 33.95 -5.27 -18.51
C ALA A 997 34.52 -6.29 -17.52
N VAL A 998 35.66 -5.95 -16.94
CA VAL A 998 36.27 -6.68 -15.82
C VAL A 998 36.81 -5.64 -14.85
N THR A 999 36.54 -5.89 -13.57
CA THR A 999 36.87 -4.95 -12.50
C THR A 999 38.32 -5.13 -12.10
N GLU A 1000 38.71 -6.36 -11.77
CA GLU A 1000 40.04 -6.62 -11.23
C GLU A 1000 40.47 -8.06 -11.55
N VAL A 1001 41.76 -8.26 -11.79
CA VAL A 1001 42.42 -9.55 -11.99
C VAL A 1001 43.69 -9.63 -11.15
N GLN A 1002 43.72 -10.58 -10.21
CA GLN A 1002 44.84 -10.83 -9.31
C GLN A 1002 45.50 -12.17 -9.63
N VAL A 1003 46.82 -12.18 -9.85
CA VAL A 1003 47.58 -13.39 -10.19
C VAL A 1003 48.42 -13.83 -9.01
N LEU A 1004 48.24 -15.07 -8.53
CA LEU A 1004 48.82 -15.54 -7.27
C LEU A 1004 49.67 -16.81 -7.43
N ARG A 1005 50.69 -16.94 -6.57
CA ARG A 1005 51.57 -18.12 -6.52
C ARG A 1005 50.96 -19.33 -5.82
N ARG A 1006 50.00 -19.13 -4.93
CA ARG A 1006 49.58 -20.13 -3.93
C ARG A 1006 48.12 -20.14 -3.58
#